data_AF-A0A5C5S3L8-F1
#
_entry.id   AF-A0A5C5S3L8-F1
#
_cell.length_a   1.000
_cell.length_b   1.000
_cell.length_c   1.000
_cell.angle_alpha   90.00
_cell.angle_beta   90.00
_cell.angle_gamma   90.00
#
_symmetry.space_group_name_H-M   'P 1'
#
loop_
_entity.id
_entity.type
_entity.pdbx_description
1 polymer ?
#
loop_
_entity_poly.entity_id
_entity_poly.type
_entity_poly.pdbx_seq_one_letter_code
_entity_poly.pdbx_strand_id
1 'polypeptide(L)'
;MNWGDAVPNFLIGLREGLEAGLIVSILLAAVKKSGGSRVPVWLGALGAASLSVSFGAVLTFTTSELSATAREVVAGTLSVLAVLLVTMMIFWMRRTAASLSKGLRADVETAMVLGAGALVLTAFFAVAREGLETTLFLWTAARASGDAVGPAVGAALGLAVAFGICVLLYRQAVRLNLATFFRYTAILLIVVAAGVLAYGLGDLQNAGVLPGRTWVAFDLSGSISTDSWWVALIGGITNLAPKMTVLQVFAWLAYLVIVLGVFLGTKPAPATPEEKSRFESWAARLAGTRTGLAAAVVVLVPLLVAGLIIAVLPAKPAAAGAVTVTEADCARGFTGAAAGQQRITVTNKSGKSGEITLVDSGDAVVGEIETLGPATTADLSATLGNGSYRFVCYLAGQKETRSEQFTVSGGGADAPKPVARVTKDGLDGANAKYQDYVLTVLPAVESALTRVKGALGGGDTAGAKAAWLDAMTAWEKVGASYNSFGEAGTAVAGLPDGFADGVRDPEFSGIRRIEYGLWTGEPSAALTAQVDKTLEGVAKVRTDLRTDDIAGDPITLTKRAQEILEDALRDHLTGVSDQGAHAGYAATAADVEATRAVLRVLEPLLAPRVPDLLPTARRELDDIVKALDAVKRPDGTYPPLEQPALALRQKINGTVGQALETLSAVPNLLEIPKHER
;
A
#
# COMPACT_ATOMS: atom_id res chain seq x y z
N MET A 1 17.64 -1.82 26.47
CA MET A 1 18.47 -1.26 25.38
C MET A 1 18.99 -2.44 24.58
N ASN A 2 18.31 -2.77 23.48
CA ASN A 2 18.70 -3.89 22.63
C ASN A 2 19.87 -3.45 21.75
N TRP A 3 21.03 -4.08 21.92
CA TRP A 3 22.22 -3.78 21.11
C TRP A 3 22.02 -4.12 19.63
N GLY A 4 21.07 -5.01 19.31
CA GLY A 4 20.71 -5.38 17.95
C GLY A 4 20.24 -4.20 17.09
N ASP A 5 19.43 -3.31 17.65
CA ASP A 5 18.79 -2.22 16.89
C ASP A 5 19.74 -1.04 16.61
N ALA A 6 20.83 -0.97 17.36
CA ALA A 6 21.83 0.10 17.26
C ALA A 6 22.90 -0.18 16.19
N VAL A 7 23.23 -1.45 15.91
CA VAL A 7 24.32 -1.82 15.00
C VAL A 7 24.09 -1.39 13.55
N PRO A 8 22.91 -1.60 12.92
CA PRO A 8 22.66 -1.16 11.54
C PRO A 8 22.80 0.35 11.40
N ASN A 9 22.19 1.10 12.32
CA ASN A 9 22.21 2.55 12.32
C ASN A 9 23.61 3.10 12.62
N PHE A 10 24.40 2.40 13.45
CA PHE A 10 25.82 2.71 13.64
C PHE A 10 26.62 2.57 12.36
N LEU A 11 26.42 1.50 11.59
CA LEU A 11 27.16 1.28 10.35
C LEU A 11 26.78 2.28 9.26
N ILE A 12 25.49 2.61 9.17
CA ILE A 12 24.99 3.67 8.29
C ILE A 12 25.63 5.01 8.70
N GLY A 13 25.49 5.42 9.97
CA GLY A 13 26.08 6.66 10.47
C GLY A 13 27.60 6.74 10.31
N LEU A 14 28.31 5.62 10.51
CA LEU A 14 29.76 5.53 10.34
C LEU A 14 30.17 5.71 8.88
N ARG A 15 29.47 5.06 7.95
CA ARG A 15 29.79 5.12 6.52
C ARG A 15 29.49 6.50 5.97
N GLU A 16 28.24 6.93 6.08
CA GLU A 16 27.79 8.18 5.47
C GLU A 16 28.48 9.38 6.13
N GLY A 17 28.72 9.31 7.44
CA GLY A 17 29.53 10.28 8.17
C GLY A 17 30.98 10.37 7.67
N LEU A 18 31.57 9.25 7.24
CA LEU A 18 32.93 9.21 6.71
C LEU A 18 32.98 9.74 5.27
N GLU A 19 31.97 9.47 4.45
CA GLU A 19 31.84 10.01 3.09
C GLU A 19 31.70 11.54 3.14
N ALA A 20 30.74 12.06 3.91
CA ALA A 20 30.57 13.49 4.14
C ALA A 20 31.80 14.14 4.79
N GLY A 21 32.38 13.48 5.80
CA GLY A 21 33.56 13.98 6.52
C GLY A 21 34.83 14.00 5.67
N LEU A 22 34.98 13.08 4.71
CA LEU A 22 36.08 13.07 3.75
C LEU A 22 35.99 14.26 2.80
N ILE A 23 34.79 14.56 2.28
CA ILE A 23 34.53 15.74 1.44
C ILE A 23 34.93 17.02 2.20
N VAL A 24 34.45 17.18 3.43
CA VAL A 24 34.80 18.32 4.28
C VAL A 24 36.31 18.39 4.54
N SER A 25 36.96 17.26 4.81
CA SER A 25 38.41 17.20 5.06
C SER A 25 39.23 17.60 3.82
N ILE A 26 38.79 17.20 2.62
CA ILE A 26 39.42 17.58 1.35
C ILE A 26 39.27 19.09 1.12
N LEU A 27 38.07 19.64 1.32
CA LEU A 27 37.79 21.08 1.21
C LEU A 27 38.65 21.90 2.20
N LEU A 28 38.70 21.47 3.46
CA LEU A 28 39.51 22.12 4.50
C LEU A 28 41.01 22.05 4.20
N ALA A 29 41.50 20.94 3.62
CA ALA A 29 42.90 20.79 3.25
C ALA A 29 43.28 21.68 2.05
N ALA A 30 42.40 21.80 1.06
CA ALA A 30 42.60 22.65 -0.11
C ALA A 30 42.60 24.15 0.28
N VAL A 31 41.67 24.58 1.13
CA VAL A 31 41.62 25.94 1.69
C VAL A 31 42.85 26.24 2.56
N LYS A 32 43.32 25.27 3.35
CA LYS A 32 44.56 25.42 4.14
C LYS A 32 45.79 25.61 3.24
N LYS A 33 45.87 24.89 2.11
CA LYS A 33 46.99 24.98 1.16
C LYS A 33 47.06 26.34 0.46
N SER A 34 45.92 26.99 0.26
CA SER A 34 45.82 28.29 -0.41
C SER A 34 45.81 29.51 0.52
N GLY A 35 45.84 29.32 1.84
CA GLY A 35 45.81 30.42 2.82
C GLY A 35 44.43 31.05 3.04
N GLY A 36 43.35 30.44 2.54
CA GLY A 36 41.98 30.91 2.71
C GLY A 36 41.38 30.63 4.09
N SER A 37 40.26 31.29 4.41
CA SER A 37 39.49 31.03 5.64
C SER A 37 38.68 29.73 5.55
N ARG A 38 38.68 28.93 6.62
CA ARG A 38 37.93 27.66 6.73
C ARG A 38 36.45 27.86 7.08
N VAL A 39 36.07 29.07 7.51
CA VAL A 39 34.71 29.40 7.98
C VAL A 39 33.62 29.07 6.93
N PRO A 40 33.79 29.38 5.63
CA PRO A 40 32.77 29.07 4.63
C PRO A 40 32.47 27.58 4.48
N VAL A 41 33.48 26.71 4.62
CA VAL A 41 33.31 25.25 4.54
C VAL A 41 32.45 24.75 5.71
N TRP A 42 32.73 25.24 6.92
CA TRP A 42 31.93 24.90 8.10
C TRP A 42 30.49 25.44 8.04
N LEU A 43 30.29 26.63 7.47
CA LEU A 43 28.95 27.19 7.26
C LEU A 43 28.14 26.36 6.24
N GLY A 44 28.79 25.88 5.16
CA GLY A 44 28.16 24.97 4.21
C GLY A 44 27.80 23.62 4.85
N ALA A 45 28.72 23.03 5.61
CA ALA A 45 28.47 21.78 6.33
C ALA A 45 27.36 21.92 7.39
N LEU A 46 27.31 23.05 8.10
CA LEU A 46 26.24 23.36 9.06
C LEU A 46 24.87 23.47 8.37
N GLY A 47 24.81 24.12 7.22
CA GLY A 47 23.56 24.20 6.47
C GLY A 47 23.11 22.86 5.90
N ALA A 48 24.05 21.99 5.51
CA ALA A 48 23.74 20.63 5.09
C ALA A 48 23.16 19.81 6.26
N ALA A 49 23.76 19.92 7.45
CA ALA A 49 23.21 19.30 8.66
C ALA A 49 21.81 19.85 8.99
N SER A 50 21.61 21.17 8.87
CA SER A 50 20.30 21.81 9.04
C SER A 50 19.24 21.24 8.10
N LEU A 51 19.60 21.08 6.81
CA LEU A 51 18.72 20.47 5.80
C LEU A 51 18.37 19.02 6.15
N SER A 52 19.35 18.20 6.51
CA SER A 52 19.15 16.79 6.87
C SER A 52 18.21 16.63 8.06
N VAL A 53 18.42 17.41 9.13
CA VAL A 53 17.55 17.39 10.32
C VAL A 53 16.13 17.86 9.97
N SER A 54 16.02 18.93 9.19
CA SER A 54 14.73 19.47 8.74
C SER A 54 13.95 18.44 7.91
N PHE A 55 14.63 17.76 7.00
CA PHE A 55 14.06 16.71 6.17
C PHE A 55 13.59 15.51 7.00
N GLY A 56 14.40 15.05 7.95
CA GLY A 56 14.03 13.96 8.86
C GLY A 56 12.85 14.31 9.76
N ALA A 57 12.76 15.56 10.23
CA ALA A 57 11.63 16.06 10.98
C ALA A 57 10.35 16.04 10.14
N VAL A 58 10.38 16.61 8.93
CA VAL A 58 9.22 16.61 8.02
C VAL A 58 8.74 15.18 7.73
N LEU A 59 9.65 14.25 7.44
CA LEU A 59 9.29 12.84 7.24
C LEU A 59 8.62 12.22 8.47
N THR A 60 9.17 12.48 9.66
CA THR A 60 8.66 11.90 10.91
C THR A 60 7.28 12.43 11.27
N PHE A 61 7.08 13.75 11.19
CA PHE A 61 5.83 14.38 11.60
C PHE A 61 4.72 14.26 10.55
N THR A 62 5.04 14.25 9.25
CA THR A 62 4.00 14.10 8.21
C THR A 62 3.47 12.67 8.16
N THR A 63 4.33 11.67 8.35
CA THR A 63 3.92 10.26 8.31
C THR A 63 3.12 9.82 9.53
N SER A 64 3.16 10.55 10.66
CA SER A 64 2.35 10.22 11.84
C SER A 64 0.86 10.55 11.67
N GLU A 65 0.49 11.38 10.71
CA GLU A 65 -0.90 11.78 10.43
C GLU A 65 -1.59 10.88 9.39
N LEU A 66 -0.86 9.93 8.80
CA LEU A 66 -1.42 8.99 7.82
C LEU A 66 -2.19 7.86 8.51
N SER A 67 -3.24 7.35 7.84
CA SER A 67 -3.98 6.15 8.30
C SER A 67 -3.03 4.95 8.46
N ALA A 68 -3.40 3.95 9.26
CA ALA A 68 -2.54 2.78 9.51
C ALA A 68 -2.09 2.10 8.21
N THR A 69 -3.02 1.87 7.28
CA THR A 69 -2.72 1.31 5.95
C THR A 69 -1.82 2.23 5.14
N ALA A 70 -2.09 3.54 5.09
CA ALA A 70 -1.25 4.47 4.35
C ALA A 70 0.17 4.56 4.93
N ARG A 71 0.34 4.42 6.25
CA ARG A 71 1.65 4.34 6.90
C ARG A 71 2.42 3.11 6.46
N GLU A 72 1.79 1.94 6.42
CA GLU A 72 2.40 0.69 5.97
C GLU A 72 2.80 0.77 4.49
N VAL A 73 1.94 1.31 3.61
CA VAL A 73 2.28 1.51 2.19
C VAL A 73 3.48 2.43 2.02
N VAL A 74 3.48 3.58 2.72
CA VAL A 74 4.56 4.56 2.62
C VAL A 74 5.86 3.98 3.18
N ALA A 75 5.81 3.30 4.33
CA ALA A 75 6.97 2.67 4.94
C ALA A 75 7.56 1.56 4.05
N GLY A 76 6.72 0.70 3.50
CA GLY A 76 7.12 -0.37 2.60
C GLY A 76 7.72 0.17 1.30
N THR A 77 7.08 1.15 0.67
CA THR A 77 7.56 1.78 -0.57
C THR A 77 8.89 2.49 -0.36
N LEU A 78 9.03 3.28 0.72
CA LEU A 78 10.29 3.96 1.04
C LEU A 78 11.42 2.97 1.35
N SER A 79 11.11 1.82 1.96
CA SER A 79 12.10 0.76 2.22
C SER A 79 12.61 0.14 0.91
N VAL A 80 11.73 -0.14 -0.05
CA VAL A 80 12.13 -0.64 -1.39
C VAL A 80 12.98 0.40 -2.13
N LEU A 81 12.57 1.67 -2.13
CA LEU A 81 13.33 2.76 -2.74
C LEU A 81 14.69 2.95 -2.07
N ALA A 82 14.75 2.86 -0.73
CA ALA A 82 16.00 2.93 0.02
C ALA A 82 16.95 1.79 -0.39
N VAL A 83 16.47 0.55 -0.52
CA VAL A 83 17.30 -0.58 -0.95
C VAL A 83 17.83 -0.39 -2.36
N LEU A 84 17.01 0.12 -3.30
CA LEU A 84 17.45 0.43 -4.65
C LEU A 84 18.55 1.51 -4.64
N LEU A 85 18.36 2.56 -3.85
CA LEU A 85 19.34 3.64 -3.68
C LEU A 85 20.66 3.12 -3.08
N VAL A 86 20.59 2.34 -1.99
CA VAL A 86 21.77 1.72 -1.36
C VAL A 86 22.51 0.82 -2.35
N THR A 87 21.79 -0.01 -3.10
CA THR A 87 22.39 -0.92 -4.09
C THR A 87 23.13 -0.12 -5.15
N MET A 88 22.48 0.90 -5.71
CA MET A 88 23.09 1.79 -6.71
C MET A 88 24.35 2.44 -6.14
N MET A 89 24.28 2.95 -4.91
CA MET A 89 25.40 3.63 -4.26
C MET A 89 26.59 2.67 -3.97
N ILE A 90 26.33 1.43 -3.56
CA ILE A 90 27.37 0.41 -3.35
C ILE A 90 28.19 0.19 -4.62
N PHE A 91 27.51 0.09 -5.78
CA PHE A 91 28.19 -0.08 -7.07
C PHE A 91 28.80 1.21 -7.60
N TRP A 92 28.18 2.36 -7.34
CA TRP A 92 28.71 3.67 -7.72
C TRP A 92 30.01 3.98 -6.97
N MET A 93 30.02 3.89 -5.63
CA MET A 93 31.21 4.20 -4.84
C MET A 93 32.37 3.25 -5.15
N ARG A 94 32.09 1.98 -5.43
CA ARG A 94 33.13 1.03 -5.85
C ARG A 94 33.83 1.45 -7.15
N ARG A 95 33.12 2.11 -8.08
CA ARG A 95 33.70 2.67 -9.32
C ARG A 95 34.43 3.98 -9.06
N THR A 96 33.95 4.80 -8.14
CA THR A 96 34.39 6.19 -7.93
C THR A 96 35.47 6.35 -6.84
N ALA A 97 35.69 5.34 -5.98
CA ALA A 97 36.67 5.36 -4.88
C ALA A 97 38.11 5.74 -5.30
N ALA A 98 38.51 5.45 -6.55
CA ALA A 98 39.84 5.75 -7.08
C ALA A 98 39.97 7.16 -7.70
N SER A 99 38.87 7.80 -8.11
CA SER A 99 38.85 9.08 -8.84
C SER A 99 38.45 10.30 -8.00
N LEU A 100 37.76 10.10 -6.87
CA LEU A 100 37.29 11.16 -5.95
C LEU A 100 38.37 12.16 -5.55
N SER A 101 39.59 11.69 -5.29
CA SER A 101 40.70 12.55 -4.87
C SER A 101 41.23 13.49 -5.97
N LYS A 102 40.94 13.22 -7.24
CA LYS A 102 41.38 14.05 -8.38
C LYS A 102 40.30 15.05 -8.81
N GLY A 103 39.03 14.65 -8.86
CA GLY A 103 37.90 15.53 -9.23
C GLY A 103 37.71 16.68 -8.22
N LEU A 104 37.60 16.32 -6.93
CA LEU A 104 37.39 17.30 -5.85
C LEU A 104 38.54 18.33 -5.71
N ARG A 105 39.77 18.00 -6.14
CA ARG A 105 40.87 18.98 -6.16
C ARG A 105 40.69 20.02 -7.26
N ALA A 106 40.22 19.61 -8.43
CA ALA A 106 39.98 20.49 -9.57
C ALA A 106 38.77 21.42 -9.35
N ASP A 107 37.71 20.93 -8.69
CA ASP A 107 36.53 21.72 -8.39
C ASP A 107 36.79 22.76 -7.29
N VAL A 108 37.68 22.47 -6.34
CA VAL A 108 38.09 23.44 -5.31
C VAL A 108 39.01 24.52 -5.87
N GLU A 109 39.93 24.18 -6.77
CA GLU A 109 40.72 25.17 -7.51
C GLU A 109 39.81 26.12 -8.32
N THR A 110 38.70 25.60 -8.86
CA THR A 110 37.68 26.40 -9.57
C THR A 110 36.82 27.25 -8.63
N ALA A 111 36.34 26.68 -7.52
CA ALA A 111 35.52 27.40 -6.52
C ALA A 111 36.29 28.52 -5.80
N MET A 112 37.61 28.36 -5.66
CA MET A 112 38.49 29.39 -5.12
C MET A 112 38.56 30.65 -6.00
N VAL A 113 38.37 30.52 -7.32
CA VAL A 113 38.33 31.67 -8.25
C VAL A 113 37.02 32.46 -8.10
N LEU A 114 35.95 31.83 -7.60
CA LEU A 114 34.58 32.35 -7.58
C LEU A 114 34.19 33.03 -6.24
N GLY A 115 35.00 32.88 -5.19
CA GLY A 115 34.86 33.60 -3.91
C GLY A 115 34.23 32.79 -2.77
N ALA A 116 34.30 33.33 -1.55
CA ALA A 116 33.96 32.59 -0.32
C ALA A 116 32.47 32.18 -0.20
N GLY A 117 31.54 32.86 -0.88
CA GLY A 117 30.13 32.44 -0.96
C GLY A 117 29.93 31.17 -1.82
N ALA A 118 30.68 31.04 -2.93
CA ALA A 118 30.69 29.83 -3.73
C ALA A 118 31.21 28.63 -2.92
N LEU A 119 32.23 28.85 -2.08
CA LEU A 119 32.76 27.82 -1.18
C LEU A 119 31.73 27.32 -0.14
N VAL A 120 30.85 28.20 0.37
CA VAL A 120 29.72 27.78 1.23
C VAL A 120 28.79 26.85 0.47
N LEU A 121 28.38 27.23 -0.75
CA LEU A 121 27.46 26.43 -1.55
C LEU A 121 28.07 25.10 -2.00
N THR A 122 29.34 25.09 -2.41
CA THR A 122 30.05 23.85 -2.78
C THR A 122 30.10 22.90 -1.59
N ALA A 123 30.49 23.39 -0.40
CA ALA A 123 30.50 22.56 0.81
C ALA A 123 29.09 22.10 1.20
N PHE A 124 28.09 22.97 1.08
CA PHE A 124 26.70 22.64 1.35
C PHE A 124 26.20 21.52 0.45
N PHE A 125 26.23 21.66 -0.87
CA PHE A 125 25.67 20.67 -1.78
C PHE A 125 26.40 19.34 -1.73
N ALA A 126 27.74 19.37 -1.59
CA ALA A 126 28.53 18.16 -1.48
C ALA A 126 28.21 17.36 -0.21
N VAL A 127 27.91 18.03 0.92
CA VAL A 127 27.54 17.38 2.18
C VAL A 127 26.04 17.09 2.27
N ALA A 128 25.20 17.94 1.69
CA ALA A 128 23.74 17.86 1.76
C ALA A 128 23.21 16.59 1.09
N ARG A 129 23.82 16.17 -0.02
CA ARG A 129 23.48 14.90 -0.68
C ARG A 129 23.65 13.73 0.29
N GLU A 130 24.84 13.58 0.85
CA GLU A 130 25.17 12.52 1.81
C GLU A 130 24.28 12.60 3.06
N GLY A 131 23.99 13.82 3.53
CA GLY A 131 23.12 14.06 4.69
C GLY A 131 21.65 13.69 4.48
N LEU A 132 21.09 13.96 3.29
CA LEU A 132 19.72 13.56 2.93
C LEU A 132 19.62 12.04 2.79
N GLU A 133 20.60 11.40 2.14
CA GLU A 133 20.69 9.95 2.02
C GLU A 133 20.79 9.27 3.41
N THR A 134 21.68 9.78 4.28
CA THR A 134 21.79 9.34 5.68
C THR A 134 20.44 9.40 6.39
N THR A 135 19.73 10.51 6.26
CA THR A 135 18.45 10.74 6.93
C THR A 135 17.39 9.75 6.45
N LEU A 136 17.33 9.46 5.14
CA LEU A 136 16.42 8.46 4.60
C LEU A 136 16.73 7.06 5.15
N PHE A 137 18.00 6.64 5.13
CA PHE A 137 18.38 5.30 5.59
C PHE A 137 18.17 5.11 7.08
N LEU A 138 18.50 6.11 7.89
CA LEU A 138 18.27 6.05 9.33
C LEU A 138 16.77 6.03 9.65
N TRP A 139 15.96 6.79 8.91
CA TRP A 139 14.51 6.83 9.12
C TRP A 139 13.85 5.49 8.77
N THR A 140 14.21 4.87 7.63
CA THR A 140 13.66 3.56 7.24
C THR A 140 14.12 2.45 8.18
N ALA A 141 15.41 2.44 8.56
CA ALA A 141 15.96 1.47 9.50
C ALA A 141 15.35 1.61 10.91
N ALA A 142 15.12 2.84 11.38
CA ALA A 142 14.48 3.07 12.67
C ALA A 142 13.03 2.53 12.68
N ARG A 143 12.27 2.73 11.59
CA ARG A 143 10.90 2.20 11.47
C ARG A 143 10.86 0.67 11.47
N ALA A 144 11.81 0.04 10.79
CA ALA A 144 11.93 -1.41 10.77
C ALA A 144 12.14 -2.02 12.18
N SER A 145 12.85 -1.32 13.06
CA SER A 145 13.15 -1.81 14.42
C SER A 145 12.02 -1.65 15.44
N GLY A 146 11.00 -0.84 15.16
CA GLY A 146 9.89 -0.58 16.10
C GLY A 146 10.24 0.23 17.37
N ASP A 147 11.50 0.63 17.56
CA ASP A 147 11.98 1.50 18.65
C ASP A 147 12.71 2.73 18.06
N ALA A 148 12.60 3.89 18.72
CA ALA A 148 13.23 5.14 18.29
C ALA A 148 14.60 5.40 18.95
N VAL A 149 14.82 4.85 20.16
CA VAL A 149 16.00 5.23 20.97
C VAL A 149 17.25 4.45 20.55
N GLY A 150 17.13 3.14 20.36
CA GLY A 150 18.25 2.27 19.91
C GLY A 150 18.88 2.73 18.59
N PRO A 151 18.08 2.91 17.52
CA PRO A 151 18.54 3.43 16.23
C PRO A 151 19.26 4.79 16.31
N ALA A 152 18.69 5.74 17.05
CA ALA A 152 19.24 7.08 17.17
C ALA A 152 20.61 7.07 17.88
N VAL A 153 20.76 6.27 18.95
CA VAL A 153 22.04 6.09 19.66
C VAL A 153 23.07 5.43 18.75
N GLY A 154 22.68 4.39 18.00
CA GLY A 154 23.54 3.73 17.01
C GLY A 154 24.10 4.72 16.00
N ALA A 155 23.21 5.47 15.33
CA ALA A 155 23.57 6.49 14.36
C ALA A 155 24.53 7.56 14.93
N ALA A 156 24.22 8.07 16.12
CA ALA A 156 25.04 9.09 16.78
C ALA A 156 26.45 8.58 17.08
N LEU A 157 26.58 7.34 17.57
CA LEU A 157 27.88 6.70 17.79
C LEU A 157 28.65 6.49 16.48
N GLY A 158 27.96 6.08 15.41
CA GLY A 158 28.56 5.91 14.08
C GLY A 158 29.14 7.22 13.55
N LEU A 159 28.35 8.29 13.61
CA LEU A 159 28.77 9.64 13.21
C LEU A 159 29.93 10.17 14.06
N ALA A 160 29.92 9.92 15.38
CA ALA A 160 31.00 10.33 16.27
C ALA A 160 32.32 9.63 15.93
N VAL A 161 32.28 8.32 15.65
CA VAL A 161 33.46 7.55 15.21
C VAL A 161 33.94 8.03 13.85
N ALA A 162 33.03 8.27 12.89
CA ALA A 162 33.37 8.79 11.57
C ALA A 162 34.08 10.14 11.66
N PHE A 163 33.53 11.07 12.48
CA PHE A 163 34.15 12.37 12.74
C PHE A 163 35.57 12.22 13.31
N GLY A 164 35.77 11.33 14.28
CA GLY A 164 37.09 11.02 14.84
C GLY A 164 38.08 10.52 13.78
N ILE A 165 37.65 9.60 12.91
CA ILE A 165 38.46 9.10 11.80
C ILE A 165 38.82 10.23 10.82
N CYS A 166 37.87 11.07 10.43
CA CYS A 166 38.12 12.21 9.55
C CYS A 166 39.12 13.22 10.15
N VAL A 167 39.03 13.50 11.45
CA VAL A 167 40.02 14.36 12.14
C VAL A 167 41.42 13.73 12.10
N LEU A 168 41.54 12.41 12.32
CA LEU A 168 42.81 11.70 12.25
C LEU A 168 43.40 11.68 10.82
N LEU A 169 42.55 11.50 9.81
CA LEU A 169 42.94 11.57 8.40
C LEU A 169 43.37 12.99 7.99
N TYR A 170 42.64 14.03 8.41
CA TYR A 170 43.01 15.43 8.19
C TYR A 170 44.36 15.81 8.82
N ARG A 171 44.66 15.24 9.99
CA ARG A 171 45.95 15.41 10.68
C ARG A 171 47.07 14.52 10.12
N GLN A 172 46.80 13.70 9.09
CA GLN A 172 47.72 12.70 8.51
C GLN A 172 48.26 11.68 9.53
N ALA A 173 47.57 11.49 10.65
CA ALA A 173 48.00 10.59 11.73
C ALA A 173 47.71 9.11 11.43
N VAL A 174 46.81 8.82 10.48
CA VAL A 174 46.39 7.47 10.09
C VAL A 174 46.43 7.34 8.57
N ARG A 175 46.91 6.20 8.05
CA ARG A 175 46.80 5.82 6.64
C ARG A 175 45.78 4.69 6.53
N LEU A 176 44.54 5.03 6.19
CA LEU A 176 43.45 4.06 6.03
C LEU A 176 43.36 3.62 4.57
N ASN A 177 43.27 2.31 4.32
CA ASN A 177 42.99 1.80 2.98
C ASN A 177 41.47 1.89 2.74
N LEU A 178 41.04 3.01 2.16
CA LEU A 178 39.62 3.30 1.90
C LEU A 178 38.96 2.19 1.07
N ALA A 179 39.68 1.61 0.11
CA ALA A 179 39.15 0.52 -0.72
C ALA A 179 38.81 -0.72 0.12
N THR A 180 39.66 -1.09 1.08
CA THR A 180 39.40 -2.21 1.98
C THR A 180 38.27 -1.92 2.96
N PHE A 181 38.25 -0.71 3.53
CA PHE A 181 37.20 -0.28 4.46
C PHE A 181 35.81 -0.27 3.80
N PHE A 182 35.69 0.37 2.63
CA PHE A 182 34.43 0.41 1.88
C PHE A 182 34.01 -0.96 1.37
N ARG A 183 34.95 -1.87 1.06
CA ARG A 183 34.60 -3.24 0.67
C ARG A 183 33.89 -4.00 1.78
N TYR A 184 34.42 -3.97 3.01
CA TYR A 184 33.82 -4.72 4.12
C TYR A 184 32.52 -4.10 4.61
N THR A 185 32.45 -2.76 4.67
CA THR A 185 31.21 -2.06 5.04
C THR A 185 30.12 -2.25 3.98
N ALA A 186 30.45 -2.28 2.68
CA ALA A 186 29.51 -2.59 1.61
C ALA A 186 28.94 -4.02 1.73
N ILE A 187 29.75 -5.04 2.01
CA ILE A 187 29.26 -6.42 2.21
C ILE A 187 28.25 -6.47 3.34
N LEU A 188 28.54 -5.79 4.45
CA LEU A 188 27.65 -5.75 5.60
C LEU A 188 26.35 -4.99 5.31
N LEU A 189 26.41 -3.90 4.54
CA LEU A 189 25.22 -3.18 4.08
C LEU A 189 24.37 -3.97 3.09
N ILE A 190 24.94 -4.84 2.27
CA ILE A 190 24.15 -5.76 1.42
C ILE A 190 23.28 -6.67 2.31
N VAL A 191 23.81 -7.16 3.43
CA VAL A 191 23.06 -7.99 4.38
C VAL A 191 21.92 -7.19 5.03
N VAL A 192 22.20 -5.97 5.50
CA VAL A 192 21.19 -5.08 6.09
C VAL A 192 20.11 -4.72 5.06
N ALA A 193 20.50 -4.38 3.84
CA ALA A 193 19.57 -4.02 2.77
C ALA A 193 18.66 -5.19 2.36
N ALA A 194 19.15 -6.43 2.39
CA ALA A 194 18.32 -7.61 2.21
C ALA A 194 17.20 -7.69 3.25
N GLY A 195 17.53 -7.38 4.51
CA GLY A 195 16.57 -7.31 5.61
C GLY A 195 15.55 -6.19 5.47
N VAL A 196 15.99 -4.97 5.14
CA VAL A 196 15.11 -3.83 4.90
C VAL A 196 14.16 -4.10 3.73
N LEU A 197 14.63 -4.80 2.68
CA LEU A 197 13.79 -5.23 1.56
C LEU A 197 12.70 -6.21 2.01
N ALA A 198 13.09 -7.24 2.76
CA ALA A 198 12.16 -8.25 3.26
C ALA A 198 11.08 -7.64 4.17
N TYR A 199 11.46 -6.70 5.04
CA TYR A 199 10.51 -5.97 5.88
C TYR A 199 9.59 -5.06 5.07
N GLY A 200 10.14 -4.26 4.15
CA GLY A 200 9.34 -3.36 3.32
C GLY A 200 8.32 -4.09 2.45
N LEU A 201 8.67 -5.27 1.93
CA LEU A 201 7.71 -6.14 1.23
C LEU A 201 6.65 -6.71 2.18
N GLY A 202 7.01 -6.99 3.43
CA GLY A 202 6.06 -7.39 4.48
C GLY A 202 5.04 -6.30 4.78
N ASP A 203 5.47 -5.06 4.94
CA ASP A 203 4.56 -3.91 5.14
C ASP A 203 3.62 -3.71 3.94
N LEU A 204 4.11 -3.90 2.71
CA LEU A 204 3.27 -3.88 1.51
C LEU A 204 2.28 -5.06 1.46
N GLN A 205 2.63 -6.22 1.99
CA GLN A 205 1.71 -7.35 2.12
C GLN A 205 0.66 -7.11 3.20
N ASN A 206 1.03 -6.49 4.32
CA ASN A 206 0.11 -6.12 5.40
C ASN A 206 -0.90 -5.07 4.95
N ALA A 207 -0.44 -4.09 4.18
CA ALA A 207 -1.28 -3.06 3.58
C ALA A 207 -2.18 -3.56 2.43
N GLY A 208 -2.05 -4.82 2.04
CA GLY A 208 -2.84 -5.41 0.95
C GLY A 208 -2.39 -5.03 -0.46
N VAL A 209 -1.25 -4.35 -0.62
CA VAL A 209 -0.68 -3.98 -1.92
C VAL A 209 -0.04 -5.19 -2.62
N LEU A 210 0.58 -6.09 -1.85
CA LEU A 210 1.18 -7.32 -2.36
C LEU A 210 0.43 -8.57 -1.85
N PRO A 211 0.19 -9.57 -2.72
CA PRO A 211 -0.47 -10.81 -2.31
C PRO A 211 0.45 -11.68 -1.44
N GLY A 212 -0.12 -12.73 -0.83
CA GLY A 212 0.64 -13.76 -0.10
C GLY A 212 0.88 -13.49 1.38
N ARG A 213 0.12 -12.58 2.01
CA ARG A 213 0.19 -12.32 3.47
C ARG A 213 -0.01 -13.58 4.34
N THR A 214 -0.79 -14.55 3.84
CA THR A 214 -1.08 -15.81 4.54
C THR A 214 -0.08 -16.92 4.21
N TRP A 215 0.82 -16.70 3.24
CA TRP A 215 1.80 -17.70 2.81
C TRP A 215 3.02 -17.63 3.72
N VAL A 216 2.87 -18.15 4.93
CA VAL A 216 3.93 -18.15 5.95
C VAL A 216 5.01 -19.18 5.56
N ALA A 217 6.27 -18.75 5.47
CA ALA A 217 7.39 -19.64 5.19
C ALA A 217 7.80 -20.43 6.45
N PHE A 218 7.86 -19.73 7.57
CA PHE A 218 8.10 -20.30 8.89
C PHE A 218 7.50 -19.40 9.98
N ASP A 219 7.10 -20.03 11.09
CA ASP A 219 6.68 -19.38 12.31
C ASP A 219 7.37 -20.05 13.51
N LEU A 220 8.40 -19.39 14.02
CA LEU A 220 9.22 -19.86 15.16
C LEU A 220 8.85 -19.12 16.45
N SER A 221 7.77 -18.32 16.45
CA SER A 221 7.36 -17.51 17.59
C SER A 221 6.97 -18.36 18.83
N GLY A 222 6.60 -19.62 18.64
CA GLY A 222 6.27 -20.55 19.72
C GLY A 222 7.49 -21.20 20.40
N SER A 223 8.67 -21.17 19.79
CA SER A 223 9.88 -21.87 20.28
C SER A 223 11.07 -20.94 20.57
N ILE A 224 11.08 -19.74 20.01
CA ILE A 224 12.15 -18.75 20.19
C ILE A 224 11.57 -17.52 20.91
N SER A 225 12.08 -17.23 22.11
CA SER A 225 11.75 -15.99 22.81
C SER A 225 12.40 -14.80 22.11
N THR A 226 11.59 -13.83 21.70
CA THR A 226 11.98 -12.55 21.10
C THR A 226 12.83 -11.67 22.02
N ASP A 227 12.86 -11.96 23.32
CA ASP A 227 13.64 -11.19 24.32
C ASP A 227 15.11 -11.66 24.42
N SER A 228 15.49 -12.69 23.65
CA SER A 228 16.86 -13.20 23.65
C SER A 228 17.82 -12.24 22.95
N TRP A 229 18.91 -11.87 23.61
CA TRP A 229 19.90 -10.91 23.09
C TRP A 229 20.45 -11.29 21.70
N TRP A 230 20.56 -12.58 21.39
CA TRP A 230 21.05 -13.08 20.10
C TRP A 230 19.98 -12.98 19.00
N VAL A 231 18.70 -13.13 19.34
CA VAL A 231 17.56 -12.91 18.42
C VAL A 231 17.48 -11.44 18.08
N ALA A 232 17.60 -10.56 19.08
CA ALA A 232 17.68 -9.12 18.85
C ALA A 232 18.88 -8.74 17.99
N LEU A 233 20.05 -9.37 18.20
CA LEU A 233 21.24 -9.10 17.39
C LEU A 233 21.06 -9.54 15.92
N ILE A 234 20.55 -10.74 15.68
CA ILE A 234 20.28 -11.25 14.33
C ILE A 234 19.18 -10.41 13.69
N GLY A 235 18.04 -10.25 14.37
CA GLY A 235 16.92 -9.42 13.92
C GLY A 235 17.36 -8.00 13.61
N GLY A 236 18.19 -7.37 14.44
CA GLY A 236 18.72 -6.03 14.16
C GLY A 236 19.58 -5.99 12.89
N ILE A 237 20.53 -6.91 12.73
CA ILE A 237 21.49 -6.89 11.59
C ILE A 237 20.84 -7.33 10.28
N THR A 238 20.01 -8.37 10.31
CA THR A 238 19.48 -9.03 9.10
C THR A 238 18.00 -8.73 8.87
N ASN A 239 17.33 -8.06 9.82
CA ASN A 239 15.90 -7.82 9.83
C ASN A 239 15.05 -9.09 9.69
N LEU A 240 15.60 -10.24 10.12
CA LEU A 240 14.89 -11.52 10.13
C LEU A 240 13.97 -11.56 11.35
N ALA A 241 12.68 -11.67 11.10
CA ALA A 241 11.68 -11.87 12.14
C ALA A 241 11.46 -13.38 12.41
N PRO A 242 11.08 -13.80 13.64
CA PRO A 242 10.72 -15.19 13.93
C PRO A 242 9.55 -15.73 13.10
N LYS A 243 8.78 -14.84 12.46
CA LYS A 243 7.70 -15.16 11.53
C LYS A 243 7.90 -14.35 10.25
N MET A 244 7.99 -15.02 9.10
CA MET A 244 8.15 -14.39 7.79
C MET A 244 7.32 -15.11 6.72
N THR A 245 6.86 -14.37 5.71
CA THR A 245 6.18 -14.95 4.53
C THR A 245 7.18 -15.52 3.53
N VAL A 246 6.69 -16.38 2.62
CA VAL A 246 7.47 -16.95 1.51
C VAL A 246 8.08 -15.85 0.65
N LEU A 247 7.33 -14.78 0.38
CA LEU A 247 7.83 -13.64 -0.40
C LEU A 247 9.00 -12.95 0.30
N GLN A 248 8.89 -12.69 1.61
CA GLN A 248 9.94 -12.03 2.38
C GLN A 248 11.23 -12.85 2.40
N VAL A 249 11.13 -14.16 2.62
CA VAL A 249 12.29 -15.07 2.65
C VAL A 249 12.93 -15.17 1.26
N PHE A 250 12.12 -15.34 0.22
CA PHE A 250 12.61 -15.41 -1.15
C PHE A 250 13.31 -14.12 -1.56
N ALA A 251 12.70 -12.96 -1.32
CA ALA A 251 13.28 -11.66 -1.64
C ALA A 251 14.60 -11.41 -0.91
N TRP A 252 14.66 -11.77 0.38
CA TRP A 252 15.88 -11.69 1.18
C TRP A 252 17.02 -12.52 0.58
N LEU A 253 16.75 -13.80 0.28
CA LEU A 253 17.72 -14.72 -0.32
C LEU A 253 18.14 -14.30 -1.72
N ALA A 254 17.19 -13.96 -2.58
CA ALA A 254 17.43 -13.56 -3.95
C ALA A 254 18.29 -12.30 -4.02
N TYR A 255 17.94 -11.26 -3.24
CA TYR A 255 18.73 -10.04 -3.18
C TYR A 255 20.14 -10.32 -2.67
N LEU A 256 20.28 -11.07 -1.58
CA LEU A 256 21.60 -11.38 -1.01
C LEU A 256 22.48 -12.16 -1.99
N VAL A 257 21.97 -13.22 -2.62
CA VAL A 257 22.73 -14.04 -3.56
C VAL A 257 23.13 -13.25 -4.81
N ILE A 258 22.19 -12.52 -5.41
CA ILE A 258 22.43 -11.78 -6.65
C ILE A 258 23.37 -10.60 -6.41
N VAL A 259 23.06 -9.73 -5.44
CA VAL A 259 23.81 -8.50 -5.23
C VAL A 259 25.20 -8.80 -4.67
N LEU A 260 25.32 -9.74 -3.72
CA LEU A 260 26.63 -10.15 -3.20
C LEU A 260 27.45 -10.87 -4.27
N GLY A 261 26.83 -11.74 -5.07
CA GLY A 261 27.50 -12.43 -6.18
C GLY A 261 28.06 -11.47 -7.22
N VAL A 262 27.25 -10.49 -7.66
CA VAL A 262 27.68 -9.43 -8.58
C VAL A 262 28.76 -8.56 -7.92
N PHE A 263 28.58 -8.17 -6.65
CA PHE A 263 29.55 -7.37 -5.91
C PHE A 263 30.90 -8.09 -5.75
N LEU A 264 30.93 -9.40 -5.52
CA LEU A 264 32.20 -10.12 -5.43
C LEU A 264 32.80 -10.42 -6.82
N GLY A 265 31.97 -10.63 -7.84
CA GLY A 265 32.38 -11.05 -9.19
C GLY A 265 32.82 -9.94 -10.15
N THR A 266 32.32 -8.71 -10.03
CA THR A 266 32.66 -7.64 -11.00
C THR A 266 34.02 -6.99 -10.70
N LYS A 267 34.91 -6.89 -11.69
CA LYS A 267 36.14 -6.07 -11.58
C LYS A 267 35.80 -4.57 -11.70
N PRO A 268 36.45 -3.66 -10.95
CA PRO A 268 36.18 -2.23 -11.04
C PRO A 268 36.47 -1.74 -12.47
N ALA A 269 35.44 -1.20 -13.15
CA ALA A 269 35.63 -0.49 -14.40
C ALA A 269 36.31 0.86 -14.14
N PRO A 270 37.16 1.37 -15.06
CA PRO A 270 37.72 2.70 -14.94
C PRO A 270 36.60 3.74 -14.92
N ALA A 271 36.68 4.69 -13.98
CA ALA A 271 35.71 5.77 -13.87
C ALA A 271 35.70 6.61 -15.15
N THR A 272 34.52 6.77 -15.76
CA THR A 272 34.29 7.81 -16.77
C THR A 272 34.44 9.18 -16.10
N PRO A 273 35.07 10.17 -16.77
CA PRO A 273 35.14 11.53 -16.24
C PRO A 273 33.74 12.02 -15.89
N GLU A 274 33.58 12.52 -14.67
CA GLU A 274 32.32 13.10 -14.20
C GLU A 274 31.97 14.30 -15.10
N GLU A 275 30.84 14.20 -15.79
CA GLU A 275 30.33 15.31 -16.61
C GLU A 275 29.96 16.43 -15.63
N LYS A 276 30.74 17.52 -15.64
CA LYS A 276 30.54 18.68 -14.78
C LYS A 276 29.05 19.02 -14.76
N SER A 277 28.45 18.88 -13.58
CA SER A 277 27.03 19.08 -13.43
C SER A 277 26.70 20.49 -13.88
N ARG A 278 25.78 20.61 -14.86
CA ARG A 278 25.21 21.88 -15.33
C ARG A 278 24.73 22.74 -14.14
N PHE A 279 24.43 22.11 -13.00
CA PHE A 279 24.06 22.73 -11.75
C PHE A 279 25.18 23.52 -11.03
N GLU A 280 26.44 23.10 -11.09
CA GLU A 280 27.54 23.80 -10.40
C GLU A 280 27.85 25.14 -11.05
N SER A 281 27.60 25.25 -12.36
CA SER A 281 27.86 26.45 -13.15
C SER A 281 26.90 27.61 -12.88
N TRP A 282 25.66 27.35 -12.44
CA TRP A 282 24.71 28.43 -12.09
C TRP A 282 24.86 28.87 -10.63
N ALA A 283 25.16 27.95 -9.71
CA ALA A 283 25.42 28.28 -8.30
C ALA A 283 26.66 29.19 -8.15
N ALA A 284 27.69 28.96 -8.97
CA ALA A 284 28.88 29.81 -9.10
C ALA A 284 28.55 31.26 -9.52
N ARG A 285 27.47 31.48 -10.28
CA ARG A 285 27.07 32.80 -10.79
C ARG A 285 26.24 33.60 -9.77
N LEU A 286 25.52 32.93 -8.87
CA LEU A 286 24.64 33.58 -7.88
C LEU A 286 25.33 33.96 -6.57
N ALA A 287 26.41 33.28 -6.18
CA ALA A 287 27.01 33.41 -4.85
C ALA A 287 28.13 34.47 -4.73
N GLY A 288 28.19 35.43 -5.66
CA GLY A 288 29.21 36.46 -5.71
C GLY A 288 29.33 37.28 -4.41
N THR A 289 30.48 37.14 -3.73
CA THR A 289 31.03 37.95 -2.62
C THR A 289 30.32 38.00 -1.25
N ARG A 290 29.03 37.62 -1.10
CA ARG A 290 28.30 37.76 0.18
C ARG A 290 28.18 36.44 0.98
N THR A 291 29.26 36.05 1.63
CA THR A 291 29.36 34.84 2.50
C THR A 291 28.25 34.73 3.55
N GLY A 292 27.95 35.84 4.24
CA GLY A 292 26.95 35.85 5.31
C GLY A 292 25.53 35.57 4.82
N LEU A 293 25.16 36.09 3.65
CA LEU A 293 23.84 35.86 3.05
C LEU A 293 23.69 34.41 2.60
N ALA A 294 24.69 33.87 1.90
CA ALA A 294 24.67 32.47 1.44
C ALA A 294 24.57 31.50 2.63
N ALA A 295 25.32 31.74 3.71
CA ALA A 295 25.26 30.93 4.93
C ALA A 295 23.91 31.03 5.64
N ALA A 296 23.36 32.25 5.79
CA ALA A 296 22.07 32.45 6.43
C ALA A 296 20.94 31.73 5.67
N VAL A 297 20.92 31.83 4.34
CA VAL A 297 19.92 31.16 3.48
C VAL A 297 20.00 29.65 3.67
N VAL A 298 21.19 29.08 3.53
CA VAL A 298 21.41 27.63 3.56
C VAL A 298 21.16 27.00 4.94
N VAL A 299 21.33 27.76 6.04
CA VAL A 299 21.04 27.28 7.39
C VAL A 299 19.58 27.50 7.80
N LEU A 300 19.03 28.70 7.56
CA LEU A 300 17.72 29.10 8.10
C LEU A 300 16.54 28.65 7.25
N VAL A 301 16.68 28.64 5.92
CA VAL A 301 15.55 28.29 5.03
C VAL A 301 15.04 26.87 5.27
N PRO A 302 15.89 25.81 5.37
CA PRO A 302 15.39 24.47 5.65
C PRO A 302 14.59 24.37 6.95
N LEU A 303 15.06 25.04 8.01
CA LEU A 303 14.39 25.06 9.32
C LEU A 303 13.05 25.79 9.27
N LEU A 304 13.00 26.94 8.58
CA LEU A 304 11.77 27.72 8.43
C LEU A 304 10.74 26.98 7.58
N VAL A 305 11.16 26.33 6.49
CA VAL A 305 10.27 25.54 5.63
C VAL A 305 9.75 24.32 6.40
N ALA A 306 10.62 23.59 7.10
CA ALA A 306 10.18 22.47 7.94
C ALA A 306 9.23 22.93 9.05
N GLY A 307 9.54 24.06 9.72
CA GLY A 307 8.68 24.65 10.73
C GLY A 307 7.31 25.05 10.19
N LEU A 308 7.25 25.64 8.98
CA LEU A 308 6.00 25.97 8.30
C LEU A 308 5.19 24.72 7.95
N ILE A 309 5.83 23.71 7.37
CA ILE A 309 5.18 22.44 7.02
C ILE A 309 4.61 21.78 8.28
N ILE A 310 5.41 21.69 9.35
CA ILE A 310 5.00 21.09 10.62
C ILE A 310 3.89 21.90 11.31
N ALA A 311 3.94 23.24 11.23
CA ALA A 311 2.92 24.11 11.84
C ALA A 311 1.56 24.05 11.14
N VAL A 312 1.51 23.63 9.88
CA VAL A 312 0.26 23.44 9.11
C VAL A 312 -0.32 22.03 9.31
N LEU A 313 0.44 21.10 9.91
CA LEU A 313 -0.12 19.80 10.27
C LEU A 313 -1.22 19.96 11.32
N PRO A 314 -2.31 19.15 11.24
CA PRO A 314 -3.35 19.15 12.25
C PRO A 314 -2.71 18.94 13.63
N ALA A 315 -3.19 19.69 14.64
CA ALA A 315 -2.65 19.58 15.99
C ALA A 315 -2.74 18.14 16.47
N LYS A 316 -1.65 17.59 17.04
CA LYS A 316 -1.65 16.24 17.62
C LYS A 316 -2.88 16.10 18.52
N PRO A 317 -3.79 15.15 18.26
CA PRO A 317 -4.92 14.91 19.14
C PRO A 317 -4.40 14.65 20.56
N ALA A 318 -5.12 15.19 21.54
CA ALA A 318 -4.77 15.04 22.94
C ALA A 318 -4.65 13.55 23.27
N ALA A 319 -3.52 13.17 23.89
CA ALA A 319 -3.36 11.83 24.40
C ALA A 319 -4.35 11.65 25.57
N ALA A 320 -5.40 10.87 25.33
CA ALA A 320 -6.45 10.62 26.32
C ALA A 320 -6.01 9.61 27.39
N GLY A 321 -4.90 8.91 27.16
CA GLY A 321 -4.30 7.98 28.10
C GLY A 321 -3.75 6.73 27.42
N ALA A 322 -3.24 5.80 28.24
CA ALA A 322 -2.82 4.48 27.81
C ALA A 322 -3.67 3.41 28.50
N VAL A 323 -4.05 2.38 27.75
CA VAL A 323 -4.83 1.24 28.22
C VAL A 323 -4.08 -0.05 27.94
N THR A 324 -4.29 -1.05 28.79
CA THR A 324 -3.69 -2.38 28.62
C THR A 324 -4.79 -3.41 28.42
N VAL A 325 -4.57 -4.31 27.46
CA VAL A 325 -5.37 -5.53 27.28
C VAL A 325 -4.58 -6.70 27.86
N THR A 326 -5.20 -7.45 28.76
CA THR A 326 -4.62 -8.68 29.33
C THR A 326 -5.54 -9.86 29.04
N GLU A 327 -5.15 -11.07 29.43
CA GLU A 327 -6.00 -12.25 29.23
C GLU A 327 -7.32 -12.18 30.05
N ALA A 328 -7.36 -11.43 31.15
CA ALA A 328 -8.52 -11.34 32.03
C ALA A 328 -9.27 -10.00 31.93
N ASP A 329 -8.59 -8.93 31.52
CA ASP A 329 -9.09 -7.56 31.64
C ASP A 329 -8.93 -6.77 30.33
N CYS A 330 -9.97 -6.03 29.95
CA CYS A 330 -9.98 -5.10 28.83
C CYS A 330 -9.91 -3.65 29.35
N ALA A 331 -8.82 -2.93 29.05
CA ALA A 331 -8.64 -1.50 29.35
C ALA A 331 -8.95 -1.11 30.82
N ARG A 332 -8.60 -1.98 31.77
CA ARG A 332 -8.91 -1.78 33.19
C ARG A 332 -8.27 -0.50 33.74
N GLY A 333 -9.04 0.25 34.51
CA GLY A 333 -8.59 1.49 35.15
C GLY A 333 -8.61 2.72 34.24
N PHE A 334 -9.11 2.61 33.01
CA PHE A 334 -9.37 3.79 32.18
C PHE A 334 -10.57 4.55 32.71
N THR A 335 -10.37 5.82 33.07
CA THR A 335 -11.38 6.62 33.80
C THR A 335 -12.08 7.67 32.95
N GLY A 336 -11.58 7.97 31.75
CA GLY A 336 -12.26 8.88 30.83
C GLY A 336 -11.35 9.50 29.77
N ALA A 337 -12.00 10.20 28.83
CA ALA A 337 -11.37 10.97 27.78
C ALA A 337 -12.10 12.30 27.62
N ALA A 338 -11.45 13.29 26.99
CA ALA A 338 -12.11 14.56 26.67
C ALA A 338 -12.96 14.42 25.40
N ALA A 339 -13.85 15.37 25.16
CA ALA A 339 -14.55 15.46 23.90
C ALA A 339 -13.62 15.90 22.76
N GLY A 340 -14.00 15.58 21.53
CA GLY A 340 -13.21 15.82 20.32
C GLY A 340 -12.32 14.64 19.96
N GLN A 341 -11.35 14.85 19.07
CA GLN A 341 -10.45 13.80 18.61
C GLN A 341 -9.50 13.36 19.73
N GLN A 342 -9.56 12.08 20.09
CA GLN A 342 -8.77 11.46 21.14
C GLN A 342 -7.84 10.40 20.54
N ARG A 343 -6.63 10.31 21.09
CA ARG A 343 -5.69 9.22 20.83
C ARG A 343 -5.46 8.44 22.11
N ILE A 344 -5.71 7.13 22.07
CA ILE A 344 -5.62 6.21 23.21
C ILE A 344 -4.60 5.13 22.87
N THR A 345 -3.48 5.08 23.59
CA THR A 345 -2.44 4.08 23.35
C THR A 345 -2.85 2.75 23.96
N VAL A 346 -2.92 1.69 23.17
CA VAL A 346 -3.33 0.35 23.60
C VAL A 346 -2.11 -0.57 23.57
N THR A 347 -1.78 -1.17 24.70
CA THR A 347 -0.74 -2.22 24.79
C THR A 347 -1.38 -3.59 25.03
N ASN A 348 -1.02 -4.58 24.23
CA ASN A 348 -1.46 -5.95 24.40
C ASN A 348 -0.46 -6.79 25.21
N LYS A 349 -0.86 -7.15 26.44
CA LYS A 349 -0.12 -8.04 27.33
C LYS A 349 -0.82 -9.38 27.56
N SER A 350 -1.77 -9.75 26.71
CA SER A 350 -2.52 -11.00 26.84
C SER A 350 -1.76 -12.23 26.34
N GLY A 351 -0.69 -12.05 25.56
CA GLY A 351 -0.01 -13.15 24.87
C GLY A 351 -0.80 -13.72 23.68
N LYS A 352 -1.96 -13.16 23.34
CA LYS A 352 -2.82 -13.57 22.21
C LYS A 352 -3.02 -12.41 21.25
N SER A 353 -3.23 -12.71 19.97
CA SER A 353 -3.73 -11.70 19.03
C SER A 353 -5.21 -11.42 19.30
N GLY A 354 -5.64 -10.20 19.00
CA GLY A 354 -7.04 -9.84 19.15
C GLY A 354 -7.38 -8.48 18.57
N GLU A 355 -8.53 -7.97 18.98
CA GLU A 355 -9.12 -6.70 18.57
C GLU A 355 -9.58 -5.94 19.81
N ILE A 356 -9.52 -4.62 19.76
CA ILE A 356 -10.14 -3.74 20.75
C ILE A 356 -11.03 -2.72 20.04
N THR A 357 -12.25 -2.59 20.50
CA THR A 357 -13.24 -1.63 19.99
C THR A 357 -13.64 -0.68 21.11
N LEU A 358 -13.86 0.59 20.76
CA LEU A 358 -14.47 1.58 21.64
C LEU A 358 -15.92 1.78 21.16
N VAL A 359 -16.87 1.49 22.03
CA VAL A 359 -18.31 1.53 21.71
C VAL A 359 -19.06 2.50 22.60
N ASP A 360 -20.18 3.01 22.11
CA ASP A 360 -21.11 3.83 22.88
C ASP A 360 -22.07 2.98 23.73
N SER A 361 -23.09 3.60 24.34
CA SER A 361 -24.09 2.91 25.15
C SER A 361 -25.00 1.95 24.36
N GLY A 362 -25.07 2.10 23.03
CA GLY A 362 -25.84 1.24 22.13
C GLY A 362 -24.99 0.15 21.47
N ASP A 363 -23.76 -0.08 21.92
CA ASP A 363 -22.76 -0.97 21.31
C ASP A 363 -22.39 -0.58 19.86
N ALA A 364 -22.61 0.69 19.47
CA ALA A 364 -22.14 1.23 18.19
C ALA A 364 -20.67 1.64 18.29
N VAL A 365 -19.90 1.33 17.25
CA VAL A 365 -18.44 1.48 17.20
C VAL A 365 -18.07 2.93 16.91
N VAL A 366 -17.13 3.46 17.69
CA VAL A 366 -16.61 4.85 17.63
C VAL A 366 -15.14 4.88 17.21
N GLY A 367 -14.43 3.79 17.41
CA GLY A 367 -13.06 3.57 16.97
C GLY A 367 -12.59 2.17 17.33
N GLU A 368 -11.65 1.62 16.57
CA GLU A 368 -11.19 0.24 16.75
C GLU A 368 -9.73 0.05 16.36
N ILE A 369 -9.14 -1.04 16.86
CA ILE A 369 -7.91 -1.62 16.36
C ILE A 369 -8.22 -3.07 16.00
N GLU A 370 -8.43 -3.33 14.71
CA GLU A 370 -8.85 -4.65 14.23
C GLU A 370 -7.79 -5.75 14.41
N THR A 371 -6.51 -5.38 14.50
CA THR A 371 -5.41 -6.33 14.62
C THR A 371 -4.42 -5.83 15.64
N LEU A 372 -4.48 -6.44 16.83
CA LEU A 372 -3.60 -6.16 17.94
C LEU A 372 -2.80 -7.42 18.28
N GLY A 373 -1.57 -7.48 17.80
CA GLY A 373 -0.67 -8.62 18.02
C GLY A 373 -0.23 -8.76 19.49
N PRO A 374 0.18 -9.96 19.92
CA PRO A 374 0.74 -10.14 21.27
C PRO A 374 1.99 -9.28 21.48
N ALA A 375 2.13 -8.68 22.67
CA ALA A 375 3.23 -7.80 23.03
C ALA A 375 3.40 -6.53 22.15
N THR A 376 2.38 -6.19 21.36
CA THR A 376 2.40 -4.98 20.53
C THR A 376 1.73 -3.80 21.22
N THR A 377 2.04 -2.59 20.74
CA THR A 377 1.36 -1.35 21.13
C THR A 377 0.88 -0.63 19.89
N ALA A 378 -0.36 -0.17 19.90
CA ALA A 378 -0.98 0.56 18.80
C ALA A 378 -1.89 1.67 19.35
N ASP A 379 -2.05 2.75 18.59
CA ASP A 379 -2.91 3.87 18.99
C ASP A 379 -4.32 3.72 18.41
N LEU A 380 -5.33 3.70 19.28
CA LEU A 380 -6.74 3.81 18.92
C LEU A 380 -7.10 5.29 18.80
N SER A 381 -7.62 5.69 17.64
CA SER A 381 -8.08 7.06 17.40
C SER A 381 -9.59 7.10 17.29
N ALA A 382 -10.24 7.98 18.04
CA ALA A 382 -11.69 8.13 18.05
C ALA A 382 -12.08 9.60 18.28
N THR A 383 -13.15 10.07 17.65
CA THR A 383 -13.71 11.41 17.91
C THR A 383 -14.91 11.26 18.84
N LEU A 384 -14.78 11.73 20.08
CA LEU A 384 -15.76 11.50 21.12
C LEU A 384 -16.68 12.71 21.29
N GLY A 385 -17.99 12.45 21.29
CA GLY A 385 -19.03 13.42 21.62
C GLY A 385 -19.44 13.32 23.09
N ASN A 386 -20.53 14.01 23.43
CA ASN A 386 -21.17 13.79 24.74
C ASN A 386 -21.81 12.40 24.75
N GLY A 387 -21.47 11.58 25.73
CA GLY A 387 -22.00 10.23 25.82
C GLY A 387 -21.22 9.35 26.79
N SER A 388 -21.68 8.11 26.91
CA SER A 388 -21.03 7.10 27.74
C SER A 388 -20.46 5.99 26.86
N TYR A 389 -19.18 5.67 27.07
CA TYR A 389 -18.41 4.79 26.21
C TYR A 389 -17.74 3.69 27.03
N ARG A 390 -17.38 2.58 26.38
CA ARG A 390 -16.61 1.48 26.97
C ARG A 390 -15.74 0.81 25.92
N PHE A 391 -14.70 0.11 26.37
CA PHE A 391 -13.93 -0.78 25.50
C PHE A 391 -14.51 -2.19 25.51
N VAL A 392 -14.44 -2.85 24.37
CA VAL A 392 -14.71 -4.29 24.21
C VAL A 392 -13.50 -4.93 23.53
N CYS A 393 -12.94 -5.96 24.16
CA CYS A 393 -11.78 -6.69 23.68
C CYS A 393 -12.17 -8.10 23.23
N TYR A 394 -11.68 -8.49 22.06
CA TYR A 394 -11.87 -9.82 21.48
C TYR A 394 -10.51 -10.49 21.28
N LEU A 395 -10.14 -11.38 22.19
CA LEU A 395 -8.88 -12.13 22.13
C LEU A 395 -9.11 -13.51 21.52
N ALA A 396 -8.14 -13.99 20.74
CA ALA A 396 -8.23 -15.29 20.07
C ALA A 396 -8.54 -16.43 21.08
N GLY A 397 -9.60 -17.19 20.81
CA GLY A 397 -10.02 -18.32 21.64
C GLY A 397 -10.64 -17.94 22.99
N GLN A 398 -11.10 -16.69 23.17
CA GLN A 398 -11.75 -16.22 24.38
C GLN A 398 -13.11 -15.57 24.12
N LYS A 399 -13.93 -15.46 25.17
CA LYS A 399 -15.13 -14.64 25.15
C LYS A 399 -14.75 -13.16 25.18
N GLU A 400 -15.64 -12.32 24.67
CA GLU A 400 -15.47 -10.87 24.77
C GLU A 400 -15.32 -10.44 26.24
N THR A 401 -14.43 -9.47 26.47
CA THR A 401 -14.27 -8.80 27.76
C THR A 401 -14.56 -7.31 27.60
N ARG A 402 -15.22 -6.72 28.59
CA ARG A 402 -15.68 -5.32 28.54
C ARG A 402 -15.04 -4.53 29.68
N SER A 403 -14.65 -3.30 29.40
CA SER A 403 -14.17 -2.37 30.43
C SER A 403 -15.32 -1.79 31.24
N GLU A 404 -14.99 -1.09 32.32
CA GLU A 404 -15.92 -0.14 32.95
C GLU A 404 -16.33 0.94 31.95
N GLN A 405 -17.54 1.48 32.13
CA GLN A 405 -18.05 2.56 31.29
C GLN A 405 -17.53 3.91 31.81
N PHE A 406 -17.09 4.77 30.90
CA PHE A 406 -16.69 6.15 31.21
C PHE A 406 -17.58 7.15 30.46
N THR A 407 -17.68 8.38 30.97
CA THR A 407 -18.53 9.42 30.38
C THR A 407 -17.67 10.55 29.85
N VAL A 408 -17.99 11.01 28.64
CA VAL A 408 -17.39 12.19 28.02
C VAL A 408 -18.42 13.31 28.05
N SER A 409 -18.00 14.49 28.47
CA SER A 409 -18.84 15.69 28.57
C SER A 409 -18.09 16.91 28.04
N GLY A 410 -18.83 17.94 27.64
CA GLY A 410 -18.27 19.19 27.11
C GLY A 410 -17.98 19.18 25.60
N GLY A 411 -18.44 18.17 24.86
CA GLY A 411 -18.34 18.07 23.41
C GLY A 411 -19.42 18.82 22.65
N GLY A 412 -19.04 19.43 21.52
CA GLY A 412 -19.99 19.96 20.53
C GLY A 412 -20.75 18.83 19.80
N ALA A 413 -21.81 19.20 19.07
CA ALA A 413 -22.65 18.26 18.31
C ALA A 413 -21.96 17.63 17.08
N ASP A 414 -20.70 17.97 16.82
CA ASP A 414 -19.98 17.65 15.58
C ASP A 414 -19.19 16.33 15.64
N ALA A 415 -19.34 15.52 16.69
CA ALA A 415 -18.74 14.19 16.72
C ALA A 415 -19.40 13.29 15.66
N PRO A 416 -18.63 12.53 14.86
CA PRO A 416 -19.18 11.55 13.93
C PRO A 416 -20.13 10.59 14.65
N LYS A 417 -21.22 10.23 13.99
CA LYS A 417 -22.17 9.25 14.54
C LYS A 417 -21.45 7.89 14.68
N PRO A 418 -21.55 7.24 15.85
CA PRO A 418 -21.10 5.85 16.02
C PRO A 418 -21.75 4.95 14.97
N VAL A 419 -20.98 3.98 14.44
CA VAL A 419 -21.44 3.05 13.42
C VAL A 419 -22.02 1.82 14.11
N ALA A 420 -23.29 1.51 13.84
CA ALA A 420 -23.92 0.32 14.41
C ALA A 420 -23.19 -0.94 13.94
N ARG A 421 -22.84 -1.83 14.86
CA ARG A 421 -22.21 -3.12 14.55
C ARG A 421 -23.11 -3.98 13.66
N VAL A 422 -22.56 -4.62 12.64
CA VAL A 422 -23.26 -5.67 11.88
C VAL A 422 -22.99 -7.02 12.53
N THR A 423 -24.02 -7.85 12.61
CA THR A 423 -23.93 -9.23 13.10
C THR A 423 -23.96 -10.19 11.92
N LYS A 424 -23.37 -11.37 12.11
CA LYS A 424 -23.47 -12.46 11.12
C LYS A 424 -24.92 -12.76 10.72
N ASP A 425 -25.82 -12.92 11.69
CA ASP A 425 -27.25 -13.18 11.44
C ASP A 425 -27.90 -12.11 10.53
N GLY A 426 -27.50 -10.85 10.70
CA GLY A 426 -27.98 -9.74 9.88
C GLY A 426 -27.57 -9.88 8.41
N LEU A 427 -26.33 -10.30 8.15
CA LEU A 427 -25.87 -10.57 6.79
C LEU A 427 -26.42 -11.88 6.22
N ASP A 428 -26.55 -12.94 7.03
CA ASP A 428 -27.14 -14.21 6.60
C ASP A 428 -28.56 -13.99 6.03
N GLY A 429 -29.37 -13.15 6.70
CA GLY A 429 -30.70 -12.79 6.23
C GLY A 429 -30.71 -11.96 4.94
N ALA A 430 -29.73 -11.08 4.74
CA ALA A 430 -29.57 -10.33 3.48
C ALA A 430 -29.10 -11.25 2.34
N ASN A 431 -28.21 -12.19 2.65
CA ASN A 431 -27.67 -13.14 1.70
C ASN A 431 -28.71 -14.14 1.20
N ALA A 432 -29.56 -14.65 2.09
CA ALA A 432 -30.69 -15.49 1.71
C ALA A 432 -31.61 -14.78 0.68
N LYS A 433 -31.89 -13.48 0.88
CA LYS A 433 -32.70 -12.70 -0.06
C LYS A 433 -32.01 -12.50 -1.41
N TYR A 434 -30.68 -12.35 -1.42
CA TYR A 434 -29.90 -12.27 -2.66
C TYR A 434 -29.95 -13.60 -3.42
N GLN A 435 -29.76 -14.71 -2.72
CA GLN A 435 -29.87 -16.05 -3.30
C GLN A 435 -31.27 -16.29 -3.88
N ASP A 436 -32.32 -15.88 -3.17
CA ASP A 436 -33.69 -15.96 -3.68
C ASP A 436 -33.88 -15.12 -4.95
N TYR A 437 -33.32 -13.90 -4.99
CA TYR A 437 -33.29 -13.09 -6.22
C TYR A 437 -32.58 -13.83 -7.36
N VAL A 438 -31.39 -14.38 -7.13
CA VAL A 438 -30.64 -15.14 -8.16
C VAL A 438 -31.47 -16.33 -8.68
N LEU A 439 -32.17 -17.05 -7.81
CA LEU A 439 -33.05 -18.15 -8.21
C LEU A 439 -34.21 -17.69 -9.12
N THR A 440 -34.65 -16.44 -9.03
CA THR A 440 -35.65 -15.87 -9.97
C THR A 440 -35.05 -15.51 -11.33
N VAL A 441 -33.75 -15.24 -11.41
CA VAL A 441 -33.05 -14.81 -12.63
C VAL A 441 -32.56 -15.99 -13.46
N LEU A 442 -32.01 -17.04 -12.82
CA LEU A 442 -31.43 -18.20 -13.51
C LEU A 442 -32.34 -18.86 -14.58
N PRO A 443 -33.67 -18.98 -14.39
CA PRO A 443 -34.55 -19.52 -15.44
C PRO A 443 -34.51 -18.74 -16.76
N ALA A 444 -34.26 -17.43 -16.73
CA ALA A 444 -34.12 -16.63 -17.93
C ALA A 444 -32.86 -16.99 -18.74
N VAL A 445 -31.75 -17.29 -18.04
CA VAL A 445 -30.49 -17.77 -18.64
C VAL A 445 -30.72 -19.09 -19.35
N GLU A 446 -31.35 -20.05 -18.67
CA GLU A 446 -31.66 -21.39 -19.24
C GLU A 446 -32.60 -21.29 -20.44
N SER A 447 -33.63 -20.46 -20.34
CA SER A 447 -34.58 -20.23 -21.44
C SER A 447 -33.87 -19.65 -22.67
N ALA A 448 -32.98 -18.67 -22.48
CA ALA A 448 -32.23 -18.06 -23.56
C ALA A 448 -31.24 -19.05 -24.21
N LEU A 449 -30.48 -19.81 -23.42
CA LEU A 449 -29.60 -20.87 -23.92
C LEU A 449 -30.37 -21.95 -24.69
N THR A 450 -31.56 -22.33 -24.21
CA THR A 450 -32.44 -23.27 -24.94
C THR A 450 -32.88 -22.70 -26.29
N ARG A 451 -33.16 -21.39 -26.37
CA ARG A 451 -33.44 -20.73 -27.66
C ARG A 451 -32.23 -20.70 -28.58
N VAL A 452 -31.01 -20.50 -28.06
CA VAL A 452 -29.77 -20.62 -28.85
C VAL A 452 -29.68 -22.01 -29.49
N LYS A 453 -29.87 -23.07 -28.69
CA LYS A 453 -29.86 -24.46 -29.17
C LYS A 453 -30.92 -24.74 -30.23
N GLY A 454 -32.15 -24.26 -30.02
CA GLY A 454 -33.24 -24.38 -30.99
C GLY A 454 -32.94 -23.69 -32.32
N ALA A 455 -32.40 -22.47 -32.27
CA ALA A 455 -32.03 -21.71 -33.46
C ALA A 455 -30.87 -22.36 -34.23
N LEU A 456 -29.86 -22.88 -33.53
CA LEU A 456 -28.76 -23.65 -34.12
C LEU A 456 -29.25 -24.90 -34.86
N GLY A 457 -30.20 -25.64 -34.28
CA GLY A 457 -30.81 -26.82 -34.90
C GLY A 457 -31.66 -26.49 -36.15
N GLY A 458 -32.23 -25.29 -36.20
CA GLY A 458 -32.99 -24.78 -37.35
C GLY A 458 -32.14 -24.06 -38.42
N GLY A 459 -30.83 -23.91 -38.21
CA GLY A 459 -29.95 -23.13 -39.10
C GLY A 459 -30.15 -21.62 -39.03
N ASP A 460 -30.84 -21.11 -38.00
CA ASP A 460 -31.10 -19.68 -37.79
C ASP A 460 -29.98 -19.03 -36.98
N THR A 461 -28.91 -18.63 -37.66
CA THR A 461 -27.77 -17.95 -37.01
C THR A 461 -28.16 -16.60 -36.40
N ALA A 462 -29.10 -15.87 -37.00
CA ALA A 462 -29.51 -14.56 -36.50
C ALA A 462 -30.29 -14.70 -35.19
N GLY A 463 -31.25 -15.64 -35.14
CA GLY A 463 -31.97 -15.99 -33.92
C GLY A 463 -31.05 -16.53 -32.83
N ALA A 464 -30.03 -17.32 -33.18
CA ALA A 464 -29.04 -17.81 -32.22
C ALA A 464 -28.22 -16.66 -31.60
N LYS A 465 -27.79 -15.67 -32.39
CA LYS A 465 -27.07 -14.49 -31.89
C LYS A 465 -27.94 -13.59 -31.00
N ALA A 466 -29.22 -13.42 -31.34
CA ALA A 466 -30.16 -12.67 -30.51
C ALA A 466 -30.41 -13.37 -29.16
N ALA A 467 -30.69 -14.68 -29.19
CA ALA A 467 -30.87 -15.48 -27.98
C ALA A 467 -29.61 -15.57 -27.12
N TRP A 468 -28.42 -15.52 -27.74
CA TRP A 468 -27.16 -15.45 -27.02
C TRP A 468 -27.04 -14.15 -26.20
N LEU A 469 -27.44 -13.01 -26.78
CA LEU A 469 -27.42 -11.72 -26.08
C LEU A 469 -28.39 -11.73 -24.88
N ASP A 470 -29.57 -12.35 -25.04
CA ASP A 470 -30.50 -12.56 -23.94
C ASP A 470 -29.87 -13.43 -22.83
N ALA A 471 -29.14 -14.49 -23.18
CA ALA A 471 -28.47 -15.35 -22.21
C ALA A 471 -27.36 -14.60 -21.46
N MET A 472 -26.55 -13.85 -22.19
CA MET A 472 -25.45 -13.06 -21.65
C MET A 472 -25.97 -11.99 -20.67
N THR A 473 -26.94 -11.18 -21.09
CA THR A 473 -27.52 -10.13 -20.23
C THR A 473 -28.31 -10.70 -19.05
N ALA A 474 -28.97 -11.86 -19.20
CA ALA A 474 -29.61 -12.54 -18.07
C ALA A 474 -28.57 -13.08 -17.07
N TRP A 475 -27.42 -13.56 -17.55
CA TRP A 475 -26.34 -14.00 -16.68
C TRP A 475 -25.71 -12.84 -15.91
N GLU A 476 -25.46 -11.69 -16.54
CA GLU A 476 -24.92 -10.53 -15.81
C GLU A 476 -25.89 -10.04 -14.72
N LYS A 477 -27.21 -10.19 -14.91
CA LYS A 477 -28.21 -9.92 -13.86
C LYS A 477 -28.09 -10.81 -12.62
N VAL A 478 -27.39 -11.94 -12.71
CA VAL A 478 -27.06 -12.81 -11.57
C VAL A 478 -26.02 -12.16 -10.66
N GLY A 479 -25.21 -11.21 -11.15
CA GLY A 479 -24.15 -10.56 -10.37
C GLY A 479 -22.97 -11.47 -10.07
N ALA A 480 -22.54 -12.25 -11.08
CA ALA A 480 -21.46 -13.24 -10.99
C ALA A 480 -20.06 -12.63 -11.12
N SER A 481 -19.78 -11.59 -10.33
CA SER A 481 -18.51 -10.89 -10.37
C SER A 481 -17.37 -11.64 -9.67
N TYR A 482 -16.12 -11.39 -10.05
CA TYR A 482 -14.92 -11.88 -9.34
C TYR A 482 -14.92 -13.38 -8.97
N ASN A 483 -15.40 -14.24 -9.87
CA ASN A 483 -15.52 -15.69 -9.63
C ASN A 483 -16.34 -16.04 -8.37
N SER A 484 -17.33 -15.22 -8.04
CA SER A 484 -18.19 -15.38 -6.86
C SER A 484 -19.13 -16.58 -6.90
N PHE A 485 -19.07 -17.36 -7.98
CA PHE A 485 -19.75 -18.65 -8.13
C PHE A 485 -18.78 -19.82 -8.41
N GLY A 486 -17.49 -19.60 -8.17
CA GLY A 486 -16.44 -20.61 -8.32
C GLY A 486 -16.41 -21.25 -9.71
N GLU A 487 -15.97 -22.51 -9.75
CA GLU A 487 -15.86 -23.29 -10.98
C GLU A 487 -17.20 -23.39 -11.73
N ALA A 488 -18.33 -23.44 -11.01
CA ALA A 488 -19.65 -23.49 -11.62
C ALA A 488 -19.96 -22.21 -12.39
N GLY A 489 -19.66 -21.03 -11.83
CA GLY A 489 -19.77 -19.76 -12.54
C GLY A 489 -18.82 -19.65 -13.72
N THR A 490 -17.57 -20.11 -13.55
CA THR A 490 -16.57 -20.13 -14.62
C THR A 490 -17.02 -21.01 -15.80
N ALA A 491 -17.66 -22.15 -15.53
CA ALA A 491 -18.23 -23.00 -16.58
C ALA A 491 -19.40 -22.34 -17.34
N VAL A 492 -20.08 -21.35 -16.73
CA VAL A 492 -21.18 -20.63 -17.37
C VAL A 492 -20.70 -19.43 -18.19
N ALA A 493 -19.75 -18.64 -17.72
CA ALA A 493 -19.34 -17.41 -18.42
C ALA A 493 -17.88 -16.99 -18.21
N GLY A 494 -16.98 -17.93 -17.90
CA GLY A 494 -15.55 -17.65 -17.73
C GLY A 494 -14.90 -17.04 -18.98
N LEU A 495 -13.78 -16.34 -18.78
CA LEU A 495 -12.96 -15.76 -19.84
C LEU A 495 -11.89 -16.75 -20.33
N PRO A 496 -11.43 -16.60 -21.60
CA PRO A 496 -10.41 -17.49 -22.17
C PRO A 496 -9.00 -17.25 -21.60
N ASP A 497 -8.75 -16.12 -20.94
CA ASP A 497 -7.40 -15.62 -20.63
C ASP A 497 -6.58 -16.49 -19.65
N GLY A 498 -7.25 -17.40 -18.93
CA GLY A 498 -6.61 -18.36 -18.02
C GLY A 498 -6.17 -19.68 -18.67
N PHE A 499 -6.53 -19.91 -19.93
CA PHE A 499 -6.30 -21.17 -20.63
C PHE A 499 -5.04 -21.13 -21.51
N ALA A 500 -4.35 -22.27 -21.64
CA ALA A 500 -3.10 -22.37 -22.39
C ALA A 500 -3.27 -22.03 -23.88
N ASP A 501 -4.39 -22.47 -24.45
CA ASP A 501 -4.75 -22.23 -25.86
C ASP A 501 -5.83 -21.13 -26.03
N GLY A 502 -6.12 -20.36 -24.96
CA GLY A 502 -7.08 -19.27 -24.95
C GLY A 502 -8.46 -19.70 -25.46
N VAL A 503 -9.01 -18.96 -26.44
CA VAL A 503 -10.34 -19.23 -27.03
C VAL A 503 -10.45 -20.59 -27.74
N ARG A 504 -9.32 -21.24 -28.03
CA ARG A 504 -9.27 -22.56 -28.68
C ARG A 504 -9.09 -23.71 -27.70
N ASP A 505 -8.90 -23.41 -26.43
CA ASP A 505 -8.67 -24.41 -25.41
C ASP A 505 -9.91 -25.33 -25.27
N PRO A 506 -9.74 -26.66 -25.21
CA PRO A 506 -10.85 -27.60 -25.09
C PRO A 506 -11.61 -27.46 -23.76
N GLU A 507 -11.00 -26.89 -22.72
CA GLU A 507 -11.65 -26.66 -21.44
C GLU A 507 -12.47 -25.37 -21.42
N PHE A 508 -12.15 -24.40 -22.31
CA PHE A 508 -12.89 -23.15 -22.43
C PHE A 508 -14.35 -23.40 -22.83
N SER A 509 -15.26 -22.93 -21.97
CA SER A 509 -16.69 -23.20 -22.07
C SER A 509 -17.53 -21.98 -21.65
N GLY A 510 -18.84 -22.14 -21.62
CA GLY A 510 -19.77 -21.09 -21.23
C GLY A 510 -20.30 -20.22 -22.38
N ILE A 511 -21.07 -19.21 -22.02
CA ILE A 511 -21.71 -18.22 -22.90
C ILE A 511 -20.66 -17.53 -23.78
N ARG A 512 -19.48 -17.20 -23.26
CA ARG A 512 -18.38 -16.58 -24.03
C ARG A 512 -17.76 -17.53 -25.06
N ARG A 513 -17.71 -18.84 -24.81
CA ARG A 513 -17.29 -19.82 -25.82
C ARG A 513 -18.31 -19.96 -26.95
N ILE A 514 -19.59 -19.89 -26.62
CA ILE A 514 -20.70 -19.89 -27.59
C ILE A 514 -20.64 -18.62 -28.45
N GLU A 515 -20.35 -17.47 -27.83
CA GLU A 515 -20.12 -16.19 -28.50
C GLU A 515 -19.04 -16.34 -29.60
N TYR A 516 -17.84 -16.74 -29.22
CA TYR A 516 -16.74 -16.90 -30.17
C TYR A 516 -17.15 -17.74 -31.38
N GLY A 517 -17.79 -18.89 -31.13
CA GLY A 517 -18.18 -19.80 -32.21
C GLY A 517 -19.31 -19.27 -33.11
N LEU A 518 -20.30 -18.57 -32.55
CA LEU A 518 -21.38 -17.94 -33.32
C LEU A 518 -20.86 -16.81 -34.24
N TRP A 519 -19.83 -16.08 -33.82
CA TRP A 519 -19.28 -14.96 -34.60
C TRP A 519 -18.13 -15.35 -35.52
N THR A 520 -17.47 -16.49 -35.29
CA THR A 520 -16.47 -17.05 -36.21
C THR A 520 -17.04 -18.08 -37.20
N GLY A 521 -18.30 -18.50 -37.01
CA GLY A 521 -19.00 -19.40 -37.95
C GLY A 521 -18.68 -20.87 -37.74
N GLU A 522 -18.49 -21.30 -36.48
CA GLU A 522 -18.29 -22.70 -36.15
C GLU A 522 -19.54 -23.57 -36.45
N PRO A 523 -19.37 -24.88 -36.71
CA PRO A 523 -20.49 -25.78 -37.00
C PRO A 523 -21.50 -25.85 -35.84
N SER A 524 -22.80 -25.81 -36.18
CA SER A 524 -23.89 -25.83 -35.19
C SER A 524 -23.84 -27.03 -34.22
N ALA A 525 -23.31 -28.18 -34.66
CA ALA A 525 -23.15 -29.36 -33.81
C ALA A 525 -22.16 -29.12 -32.66
N ALA A 526 -21.03 -28.44 -32.92
CA ALA A 526 -20.04 -28.09 -31.90
C ALA A 526 -20.62 -27.05 -30.92
N LEU A 527 -21.34 -26.05 -31.44
CA LEU A 527 -21.99 -25.04 -30.60
C LEU A 527 -23.12 -25.62 -29.73
N THR A 528 -23.85 -26.60 -30.25
CA THR A 528 -24.90 -27.29 -29.48
C THR A 528 -24.32 -28.03 -28.27
N ALA A 529 -23.22 -28.74 -28.44
CA ALA A 529 -22.53 -29.39 -27.33
C ALA A 529 -22.06 -28.37 -26.28
N GLN A 530 -21.62 -27.20 -26.72
CA GLN A 530 -21.22 -26.13 -25.81
C GLN A 530 -22.40 -25.52 -25.04
N VAL A 531 -23.57 -25.38 -25.68
CA VAL A 531 -24.80 -24.97 -25.00
C VAL A 531 -25.18 -25.96 -23.90
N ASP A 532 -25.08 -27.26 -24.18
CA ASP A 532 -25.40 -28.31 -23.20
C ASP A 532 -24.47 -28.26 -21.98
N LYS A 533 -23.15 -28.15 -22.19
CA LYS A 533 -22.18 -27.96 -21.11
C LYS A 533 -22.45 -26.69 -20.29
N THR A 534 -22.89 -25.62 -20.94
CA THR A 534 -23.22 -24.35 -20.25
C THR A 534 -24.47 -24.50 -19.39
N LEU A 535 -25.50 -25.22 -19.87
CA LEU A 535 -26.71 -25.52 -19.09
C LEU A 535 -26.41 -26.38 -17.86
N GLU A 536 -25.48 -27.33 -17.95
CA GLU A 536 -25.00 -28.09 -16.80
C GLU A 536 -24.36 -27.18 -15.74
N GLY A 537 -23.53 -26.22 -16.18
CA GLY A 537 -22.96 -25.19 -15.30
C GLY A 537 -24.04 -24.36 -14.58
N VAL A 538 -25.07 -23.91 -15.31
CA VAL A 538 -26.20 -23.15 -14.73
C VAL A 538 -26.96 -23.99 -13.70
N ALA A 539 -27.19 -25.28 -13.99
CA ALA A 539 -27.84 -26.20 -13.05
C ALA A 539 -27.00 -26.44 -11.79
N LYS A 540 -25.67 -26.49 -11.93
CA LYS A 540 -24.74 -26.58 -10.80
C LYS A 540 -24.77 -25.32 -9.94
N VAL A 541 -24.71 -24.13 -10.56
CA VAL A 541 -24.85 -22.84 -9.85
C VAL A 541 -26.16 -22.80 -9.06
N ARG A 542 -27.28 -23.23 -9.65
CA ARG A 542 -28.57 -23.30 -8.94
C ARG A 542 -28.51 -24.22 -7.72
N THR A 543 -27.92 -25.39 -7.86
CA THR A 543 -27.87 -26.43 -6.82
C THR A 543 -26.97 -26.00 -5.66
N ASP A 544 -25.83 -25.40 -5.98
CA ASP A 544 -24.78 -25.05 -5.03
C ASP A 544 -24.93 -23.61 -4.50
N LEU A 545 -25.94 -22.86 -4.94
CA LEU A 545 -26.11 -21.43 -4.62
C LEU A 545 -26.06 -21.10 -3.12
N ARG A 546 -26.54 -22.04 -2.29
CA ARG A 546 -26.65 -21.88 -0.84
C ARG A 546 -25.51 -22.57 -0.06
N THR A 547 -24.51 -23.11 -0.74
CA THR A 547 -23.32 -23.67 -0.09
C THR A 547 -22.29 -22.57 0.20
N ASP A 548 -21.50 -22.75 1.25
CA ASP A 548 -20.49 -21.78 1.68
C ASP A 548 -19.42 -21.51 0.61
N ASP A 549 -19.19 -22.45 -0.31
CA ASP A 549 -18.18 -22.35 -1.39
C ASP A 549 -18.57 -21.38 -2.53
N ILE A 550 -19.82 -20.92 -2.59
CA ILE A 550 -20.34 -20.02 -3.64
C ILE A 550 -20.94 -18.76 -2.98
N ALA A 551 -22.18 -18.39 -3.31
CA ALA A 551 -22.88 -17.25 -2.77
C ALA A 551 -23.43 -17.54 -1.37
N GLY A 552 -23.02 -18.64 -0.72
CA GLY A 552 -23.40 -18.99 0.64
C GLY A 552 -22.68 -18.13 1.69
N ASP A 553 -21.45 -17.69 1.43
CA ASP A 553 -20.74 -16.82 2.37
C ASP A 553 -21.34 -15.40 2.38
N PRO A 554 -22.04 -15.01 3.46
CA PRO A 554 -22.68 -13.70 3.59
C PRO A 554 -21.69 -12.52 3.59
N ILE A 555 -20.41 -12.76 3.92
CA ILE A 555 -19.37 -11.72 3.93
C ILE A 555 -19.12 -11.25 2.50
N THR A 556 -19.14 -12.16 1.53
CA THR A 556 -18.88 -11.85 0.11
C THR A 556 -19.97 -10.98 -0.51
N LEU A 557 -21.22 -11.09 -0.05
CA LEU A 557 -22.35 -10.29 -0.54
C LEU A 557 -22.06 -8.79 -0.48
N THR A 558 -21.42 -8.33 0.60
CA THR A 558 -21.15 -6.91 0.82
C THR A 558 -20.24 -6.33 -0.27
N LYS A 559 -19.31 -7.14 -0.80
CA LYS A 559 -18.37 -6.76 -1.87
C LYS A 559 -19.05 -6.69 -3.23
N ARG A 560 -20.03 -7.55 -3.49
CA ARG A 560 -20.81 -7.56 -4.75
C ARG A 560 -21.43 -6.20 -5.07
N ALA A 561 -21.73 -5.39 -4.06
CA ALA A 561 -22.28 -4.04 -4.25
C ALA A 561 -21.40 -3.17 -5.17
N GLN A 562 -20.07 -3.32 -5.11
CA GLN A 562 -19.13 -2.62 -5.99
C GLN A 562 -18.58 -3.53 -7.11
N GLU A 563 -18.28 -4.79 -6.80
CA GLU A 563 -17.53 -5.69 -7.69
C GLU A 563 -18.23 -5.94 -9.04
N ILE A 564 -19.57 -5.93 -9.05
CA ILE A 564 -20.37 -6.09 -10.27
C ILE A 564 -20.08 -4.96 -11.28
N LEU A 565 -20.07 -3.70 -10.84
CA LEU A 565 -19.76 -2.57 -11.73
C LEU A 565 -18.26 -2.47 -12.04
N GLU A 566 -17.42 -3.02 -11.18
CA GLU A 566 -15.99 -3.04 -11.39
C GLU A 566 -15.63 -3.99 -12.53
N ASP A 567 -16.25 -5.18 -12.58
CA ASP A 567 -16.15 -6.09 -13.72
C ASP A 567 -16.70 -5.42 -15.00
N ALA A 568 -17.79 -4.67 -14.91
CA ALA A 568 -18.27 -3.90 -16.05
C ALA A 568 -17.22 -2.92 -16.60
N LEU A 569 -16.52 -2.21 -15.71
CA LEU A 569 -15.46 -1.28 -16.10
C LEU A 569 -14.20 -1.99 -16.62
N ARG A 570 -13.80 -3.09 -15.97
CA ARG A 570 -12.56 -3.84 -16.26
C ARG A 570 -12.69 -4.70 -17.52
N ASP A 571 -13.82 -5.36 -17.72
CA ASP A 571 -13.96 -6.44 -18.70
C ASP A 571 -14.88 -6.05 -19.86
N HIS A 572 -16.02 -5.42 -19.57
CA HIS A 572 -17.01 -5.10 -20.60
C HIS A 572 -16.64 -3.81 -21.35
N LEU A 573 -16.37 -2.71 -20.64
CA LEU A 573 -16.12 -1.41 -21.25
C LEU A 573 -14.70 -1.27 -21.83
N THR A 574 -13.78 -2.16 -21.45
CA THR A 574 -12.46 -2.29 -22.11
C THR A 574 -12.53 -3.14 -23.39
N GLY A 575 -13.57 -3.96 -23.53
CA GLY A 575 -13.70 -4.95 -24.61
C GLY A 575 -12.91 -6.23 -24.40
N VAL A 576 -12.23 -6.44 -23.26
CA VAL A 576 -11.45 -7.66 -22.99
C VAL A 576 -12.33 -8.91 -22.99
N SER A 577 -13.57 -8.79 -22.49
CA SER A 577 -14.54 -9.90 -22.48
C SER A 577 -15.23 -10.18 -23.82
N ASP A 578 -15.03 -9.35 -24.84
CA ASP A 578 -15.72 -9.44 -26.14
C ASP A 578 -15.12 -10.55 -27.02
N GLN A 579 -15.96 -11.50 -27.44
CA GLN A 579 -15.57 -12.58 -28.36
C GLN A 579 -16.17 -12.40 -29.76
N GLY A 580 -16.68 -11.20 -30.05
CA GLY A 580 -17.18 -10.77 -31.36
C GLY A 580 -18.61 -10.22 -31.33
N ALA A 581 -19.34 -10.38 -30.23
CA ALA A 581 -20.72 -9.90 -30.14
C ALA A 581 -20.84 -8.41 -29.87
N HIS A 582 -19.78 -7.77 -29.38
CA HIS A 582 -19.77 -6.35 -29.06
C HIS A 582 -20.87 -5.96 -28.04
N ALA A 583 -21.11 -6.84 -27.07
CA ALA A 583 -22.20 -6.72 -26.10
C ALA A 583 -21.85 -5.89 -24.86
N GLY A 584 -20.69 -5.22 -24.81
CA GLY A 584 -20.17 -4.56 -23.60
C GLY A 584 -21.17 -3.60 -22.95
N TYR A 585 -21.79 -2.70 -23.72
CA TYR A 585 -22.80 -1.77 -23.17
C TYR A 585 -24.08 -2.47 -22.67
N ALA A 586 -24.49 -3.57 -23.32
CA ALA A 586 -25.66 -4.35 -22.90
C ALA A 586 -25.38 -5.10 -21.58
N ALA A 587 -24.19 -5.68 -21.45
CA ALA A 587 -23.72 -6.33 -20.24
C ALA A 587 -23.64 -5.32 -19.08
N THR A 588 -23.02 -4.15 -19.29
CA THR A 588 -22.96 -3.09 -18.27
C THR A 588 -24.35 -2.61 -17.82
N ALA A 589 -25.34 -2.55 -18.72
CA ALA A 589 -26.70 -2.20 -18.33
C ALA A 589 -27.34 -3.27 -17.42
N ALA A 590 -27.06 -4.55 -17.68
CA ALA A 590 -27.50 -5.66 -16.84
C ALA A 590 -26.79 -5.67 -15.46
N ASP A 591 -25.50 -5.33 -15.41
CA ASP A 591 -24.76 -5.15 -14.17
C ASP A 591 -25.36 -4.07 -13.27
N VAL A 592 -25.78 -2.94 -13.84
CA VAL A 592 -26.49 -1.89 -13.09
C VAL A 592 -27.77 -2.43 -12.46
N GLU A 593 -28.51 -3.30 -13.14
CA GLU A 593 -29.71 -3.94 -12.57
C GLU A 593 -29.35 -4.90 -11.43
N ALA A 594 -28.29 -5.70 -11.58
CA ALA A 594 -27.79 -6.60 -10.54
C ALA A 594 -27.31 -5.83 -9.30
N THR A 595 -26.54 -4.74 -9.49
CA THR A 595 -26.11 -3.85 -8.40
C THR A 595 -27.30 -3.25 -7.67
N ARG A 596 -28.35 -2.82 -8.38
CA ARG A 596 -29.61 -2.38 -7.74
C ARG A 596 -30.25 -3.49 -6.91
N ALA A 597 -30.19 -4.75 -7.34
CA ALA A 597 -30.72 -5.89 -6.58
C ALA A 597 -29.93 -6.14 -5.29
N VAL A 598 -28.59 -6.09 -5.35
CA VAL A 598 -27.72 -6.20 -4.18
C VAL A 598 -28.02 -5.07 -3.18
N LEU A 599 -28.11 -3.82 -3.64
CA LEU A 599 -28.41 -2.69 -2.77
C LEU A 599 -29.79 -2.80 -2.10
N ARG A 600 -30.79 -3.37 -2.77
CA ARG A 600 -32.12 -3.62 -2.16
C ARG A 600 -32.05 -4.61 -1.00
N VAL A 601 -31.25 -5.68 -1.11
CA VAL A 601 -31.15 -6.66 -0.02
C VAL A 601 -30.32 -6.14 1.16
N LEU A 602 -29.35 -5.25 0.90
CA LEU A 602 -28.50 -4.62 1.91
C LEU A 602 -29.13 -3.38 2.56
N GLU A 603 -30.18 -2.81 1.98
CA GLU A 603 -30.84 -1.59 2.45
C GLU A 603 -31.20 -1.58 3.95
N PRO A 604 -31.75 -2.64 4.55
CA PRO A 604 -32.06 -2.68 5.98
C PRO A 604 -30.81 -2.51 6.88
N LEU A 605 -29.63 -2.89 6.38
CA LEU A 605 -28.37 -2.75 7.10
C LEU A 605 -27.72 -1.38 6.80
N LEU A 606 -27.83 -0.87 5.58
CA LEU A 606 -27.18 0.39 5.18
C LEU A 606 -27.94 1.65 5.64
N ALA A 607 -29.27 1.68 5.51
CA ALA A 607 -30.06 2.89 5.74
C ALA A 607 -29.93 3.46 7.17
N PRO A 608 -29.89 2.64 8.24
CA PRO A 608 -29.68 3.15 9.60
C PRO A 608 -28.27 3.70 9.85
N ARG A 609 -27.27 3.28 9.05
CA ARG A 609 -25.86 3.64 9.23
C ARG A 609 -25.49 4.89 8.43
N VAL A 610 -25.84 4.89 7.13
CA VAL A 610 -25.48 5.96 6.19
C VAL A 610 -26.68 6.29 5.31
N PRO A 611 -27.61 7.14 5.79
CA PRO A 611 -28.89 7.37 5.12
C PRO A 611 -28.76 7.98 3.71
N ASP A 612 -27.68 8.74 3.46
CA ASP A 612 -27.45 9.41 2.17
C ASP A 612 -26.76 8.51 1.12
N LEU A 613 -26.23 7.35 1.52
CA LEU A 613 -25.51 6.45 0.60
C LEU A 613 -26.45 5.86 -0.45
N LEU A 614 -27.58 5.29 -0.03
CA LEU A 614 -28.51 4.63 -0.97
C LEU A 614 -29.15 5.60 -1.97
N PRO A 615 -29.65 6.79 -1.57
CA PRO A 615 -30.14 7.78 -2.52
C PRO A 615 -29.07 8.25 -3.50
N THR A 616 -27.83 8.40 -3.04
CA THR A 616 -26.70 8.83 -3.89
C THR A 616 -26.34 7.75 -4.90
N ALA A 617 -26.10 6.52 -4.43
CA ALA A 617 -25.83 5.38 -5.30
C ALA A 617 -26.95 5.17 -6.33
N ARG A 618 -28.23 5.25 -5.93
CA ARG A 618 -29.36 5.11 -6.87
C ARG A 618 -29.32 6.16 -7.99
N ARG A 619 -29.06 7.43 -7.67
CA ARG A 619 -28.90 8.48 -8.70
C ARG A 619 -27.72 8.20 -9.62
N GLU A 620 -26.58 7.78 -9.09
CA GLU A 620 -25.38 7.50 -9.89
C GLU A 620 -25.62 6.30 -10.82
N LEU A 621 -26.33 5.26 -10.37
CA LEU A 621 -26.78 4.15 -11.21
C LEU A 621 -27.74 4.61 -12.31
N ASP A 622 -28.63 5.57 -12.03
CA ASP A 622 -29.50 6.19 -13.04
C ASP A 622 -28.69 7.01 -14.06
N ASP A 623 -27.64 7.70 -13.62
CA ASP A 623 -26.73 8.44 -14.50
C ASP A 623 -25.94 7.54 -15.43
N ILE A 624 -25.52 6.34 -14.97
CA ILE A 624 -24.93 5.32 -15.84
C ILE A 624 -25.93 4.89 -16.91
N VAL A 625 -27.17 4.56 -16.55
CA VAL A 625 -28.22 4.17 -17.52
C VAL A 625 -28.43 5.28 -18.54
N LYS A 626 -28.52 6.54 -18.10
CA LYS A 626 -28.66 7.69 -19.00
C LYS A 626 -27.47 7.87 -19.93
N ALA A 627 -26.24 7.60 -19.46
CA ALA A 627 -25.04 7.65 -20.29
C ALA A 627 -25.02 6.52 -21.33
N LEU A 628 -25.46 5.32 -20.96
CA LEU A 628 -25.62 4.18 -21.87
C LEU A 628 -26.72 4.44 -22.91
N ASP A 629 -27.87 4.98 -22.50
CA ASP A 629 -28.96 5.33 -23.42
C ASP A 629 -28.53 6.35 -24.47
N ALA A 630 -27.57 7.23 -24.16
CA ALA A 630 -27.04 8.21 -25.10
C ALA A 630 -26.22 7.59 -26.26
N VAL A 631 -25.78 6.33 -26.13
CA VAL A 631 -25.10 5.59 -27.21
C VAL A 631 -25.99 4.57 -27.90
N LYS A 632 -27.23 4.35 -27.44
CA LYS A 632 -28.17 3.43 -28.10
C LYS A 632 -28.49 3.89 -29.51
N ARG A 633 -28.63 2.92 -30.40
CA ARG A 633 -29.14 3.12 -31.76
C ARG A 633 -30.66 3.36 -31.72
N PRO A 634 -31.25 3.94 -32.78
CA PRO A 634 -32.69 4.18 -32.86
C PRO A 634 -33.57 2.92 -32.73
N ASP A 635 -33.02 1.74 -33.05
CA ASP A 635 -33.69 0.44 -32.91
C ASP A 635 -33.61 -0.13 -31.47
N GLY A 636 -33.02 0.62 -30.53
CA GLY A 636 -32.86 0.23 -29.13
C GLY A 636 -31.63 -0.64 -28.84
N THR A 637 -30.84 -1.01 -29.87
CA THR A 637 -29.63 -1.81 -29.71
C THR A 637 -28.40 -0.96 -29.38
N TYR A 638 -27.36 -1.57 -28.82
CA TYR A 638 -26.08 -0.89 -28.58
C TYR A 638 -25.11 -1.08 -29.75
N PRO A 639 -24.30 -0.06 -30.07
CA PRO A 639 -23.20 -0.19 -31.02
C PRO A 639 -21.96 -0.83 -30.38
N PRO A 640 -21.01 -1.35 -31.18
CA PRO A 640 -19.67 -1.69 -30.72
C PRO A 640 -18.97 -0.57 -29.96
N LEU A 641 -18.13 -0.95 -28.99
CA LEU A 641 -17.53 -0.04 -28.00
C LEU A 641 -16.71 1.09 -28.62
N GLU A 642 -16.12 0.87 -29.78
CA GLU A 642 -15.28 1.85 -30.48
C GLU A 642 -16.08 2.85 -31.33
N GLN A 643 -17.36 2.58 -31.62
CA GLN A 643 -18.17 3.42 -32.50
C GLN A 643 -18.58 4.77 -31.86
N PRO A 644 -19.02 4.84 -30.59
CA PRO A 644 -19.36 6.11 -29.97
C PRO A 644 -18.16 7.06 -29.88
N ALA A 645 -18.44 8.36 -29.97
CA ALA A 645 -17.44 9.40 -29.80
C ALA A 645 -16.70 9.24 -28.47
N LEU A 646 -15.38 9.50 -28.48
CA LEU A 646 -14.53 9.34 -27.29
C LEU A 646 -15.10 10.01 -26.04
N ALA A 647 -15.67 11.22 -26.18
CA ALA A 647 -16.29 11.94 -25.07
C ALA A 647 -17.46 11.18 -24.42
N LEU A 648 -18.28 10.47 -25.20
CA LEU A 648 -19.37 9.65 -24.66
C LEU A 648 -18.83 8.42 -23.94
N ARG A 649 -17.78 7.78 -24.48
CA ARG A 649 -17.10 6.64 -23.85
C ARG A 649 -16.46 7.03 -22.51
N GLN A 650 -15.76 8.17 -22.49
CA GLN A 650 -15.20 8.75 -21.27
C GLN A 650 -16.28 9.10 -20.25
N LYS A 651 -17.43 9.62 -20.71
CA LYS A 651 -18.57 9.91 -19.83
C LYS A 651 -19.13 8.64 -19.19
N ILE A 652 -19.34 7.57 -19.96
CA ILE A 652 -19.81 6.28 -19.43
C ILE A 652 -18.82 5.76 -18.37
N ASN A 653 -17.53 5.69 -18.70
CA ASN A 653 -16.50 5.23 -17.75
C ASN A 653 -16.46 6.12 -16.49
N GLY A 654 -16.58 7.44 -16.65
CA GLY A 654 -16.62 8.39 -15.53
C GLY A 654 -17.83 8.19 -14.62
N THR A 655 -19.03 7.97 -15.19
CA THR A 655 -20.24 7.70 -14.39
C THR A 655 -20.16 6.36 -13.65
N VAL A 656 -19.57 5.33 -14.27
CA VAL A 656 -19.33 4.04 -13.60
C VAL A 656 -18.30 4.20 -12.48
N GLY A 657 -17.20 4.91 -12.73
CA GLY A 657 -16.18 5.20 -11.72
C GLY A 657 -16.73 5.99 -10.52
N GLN A 658 -17.60 6.96 -10.76
CA GLN A 658 -18.28 7.72 -9.69
C GLN A 658 -19.15 6.83 -8.81
N ALA A 659 -19.95 5.94 -9.42
CA ALA A 659 -20.76 4.99 -8.66
C ALA A 659 -19.89 4.00 -7.86
N LEU A 660 -18.78 3.53 -8.44
CA LEU A 660 -17.82 2.66 -7.77
C LEU A 660 -17.20 3.32 -6.54
N GLU A 661 -16.85 4.60 -6.61
CA GLU A 661 -16.33 5.35 -5.47
C GLU A 661 -17.34 5.35 -4.30
N THR A 662 -18.61 5.67 -4.57
CA THR A 662 -19.69 5.62 -3.57
C THR A 662 -19.89 4.20 -3.01
N LEU A 663 -19.93 3.19 -3.88
CA LEU A 663 -20.20 1.80 -3.52
C LEU A 663 -19.03 1.15 -2.75
N SER A 664 -17.81 1.67 -2.89
CA SER A 664 -16.63 1.16 -2.20
C SER A 664 -16.68 1.25 -0.68
N ALA A 665 -17.55 2.10 -0.13
CA ALA A 665 -17.78 2.19 1.29
C ALA A 665 -18.59 0.99 1.85
N VAL A 666 -19.39 0.31 1.02
CA VAL A 666 -20.35 -0.70 1.47
C VAL A 666 -19.71 -1.87 2.23
N PRO A 667 -18.61 -2.50 1.76
CA PRO A 667 -17.98 -3.61 2.49
C PRO A 667 -17.54 -3.22 3.90
N ASN A 668 -16.92 -2.05 4.05
CA ASN A 668 -16.43 -1.58 5.35
C ASN A 668 -17.59 -1.20 6.30
N LEU A 669 -18.66 -0.61 5.75
CA LEU A 669 -19.86 -0.27 6.54
C LEU A 669 -20.62 -1.49 7.05
N LEU A 670 -20.44 -2.64 6.39
CA LEU A 670 -21.12 -3.89 6.70
C LEU A 670 -20.17 -4.98 7.21
N GLU A 671 -18.95 -4.60 7.59
CA GLU A 671 -17.97 -5.53 8.11
C GLU A 671 -18.46 -6.14 9.43
N ILE A 672 -18.35 -7.46 9.53
CA ILE A 672 -18.57 -8.17 10.79
C ILE A 672 -17.24 -8.29 11.55
N PRO A 673 -17.27 -8.20 12.90
CA PRO A 673 -16.07 -8.35 13.71
C PRO A 673 -15.36 -9.68 13.46
N LYS A 674 -14.03 -9.68 13.52
CA LYS A 674 -13.22 -10.85 13.10
C LYS A 674 -13.53 -12.14 13.85
N HIS A 675 -14.01 -12.02 15.09
CA HIS A 675 -14.36 -13.18 15.92
C HIS A 675 -15.75 -13.78 15.59
N GLU A 676 -16.57 -13.09 14.79
CA GLU A 676 -17.84 -13.60 14.25
C GLU A 676 -17.74 -14.13 12.82
N ARG A 677 -16.57 -13.99 12.18
CA ARG A 677 -16.32 -14.45 10.81
C ARG A 677 -16.20 -15.97 10.72
#